data_AF-A0A2D6A492-F1
#
_entry.id   AF-A0A2D6A492-F1
#
_cell.length_a   1.000
_cell.length_b   1.000
_cell.length_c   1.000
_cell.angle_alpha   90.00
_cell.angle_beta   90.00
_cell.angle_gamma   90.00
#
_symmetry.space_group_name_H-M   'P 1'
#
loop_
_entity.id
_entity.type
_entity.pdbx_description
1 polymer ?
#
loop_
_entity_poly.entity_id
_entity_poly.type
_entity_poly.pdbx_seq_one_letter_code
_entity_poly.pdbx_strand_id
1 'polypeptide(L)'
;MTRRHSSIGHAIALAACALLATTTPARTTPAQELSTVKEQRLLLRRAERLSKLMKQLEQRYKAEGRTYFVGLLREGLEHLEQSGVLKNMNEASIALEKALTSKALRAQTETIQHLEKLLGILMDRRTVEDLDADAKRVAEQLNDLKKLSDRERKVRERMQALREESRTEEERRLVRELTELASRQRVQARDNASRSDPLQDELEHALRQVKALQKSQTQLRGKLERDKTDASQRRSVLDKLQDLVRGTEANLERLRAQKQLEDTARNVDRLAKRNDRDGLDPQEQRDAATALAEAARRLRANPKQEGDRSTDLARALDKTAEQLAAAKDRDAAQEPLDAALAALDERMKQLAARASSQSENMARGARDLATKLDEKAKEAQAGDKQTAVGQEAARQKQLDKESAQDLSKAAKNLESAQKALAKSDNKEDSRAAADRGTEAALRHLQQAEALQRARERTAEAVARDIADRARRAAADLNDAAGSDKTGNEAAEKMAAAGQAMQKAAEAMARNRADDKQEASPNEAREAAAKAQRETQDDRDSARESLAQAEKTLSKEVARRRAASKARTGSAVARQERLQNEAKQVAEQAQRAAQRGQITPEQNAAAKRSLDGAQKAMQRAKEQLAKGSPRAAARQQADAANKLDETARKMQDARKLGREQQKALADLARRQEELARDILELARRVDRKKNREARQSMQEAQSAAEDAAERMNEGEENRAEDAAKEAERKLDEAREQLEKERDRYMRLRQEELLFRIAEEVQLLVEKQDGIGQRTSQLAESLGDKERVPRRLRSRLKNLGQQEGELAARARFLAEHLQKEGSLVFTYVLQAVAEDLDELQNNMSARRPSVGADMLGQQDEVLTRLNTLLGALRAEVKRKRSDRNNDQKPGEQRDQQEPPKNTNEGDRKRKLVPDVAELQLLKRLEIDSRERISGFLRLNEEIPEGMEQAAQRSLRRLAFRHAKISDLLSEFLETRGIGQAKEGEKKDASKNDPGKNDPGKKDNGKKEGK
;
A
#
# COMPACT_ATOMS: atom_id res chain seq x y z
N MET A 1 7.04 -5.71 -24.77
CA MET A 1 7.29 -7.17 -24.61
C MET A 1 6.05 -7.98 -24.20
N THR A 2 4.95 -7.37 -23.75
CA THR A 2 3.67 -8.03 -23.42
C THR A 2 2.93 -8.67 -24.61
N ARG A 3 3.14 -8.20 -25.85
CA ARG A 3 2.44 -8.75 -27.04
C ARG A 3 2.93 -10.14 -27.51
N ARG A 4 4.18 -10.54 -27.22
CA ARG A 4 4.68 -11.90 -27.56
C ARG A 4 4.23 -12.98 -26.56
N HIS A 5 3.75 -12.60 -25.37
CA HIS A 5 3.29 -13.56 -24.35
C HIS A 5 1.88 -14.06 -24.60
N SER A 6 1.05 -13.27 -25.30
CA SER A 6 -0.30 -13.69 -25.69
C SER A 6 -0.29 -14.81 -26.75
N SER A 7 0.63 -14.76 -27.73
CA SER A 7 0.56 -15.67 -28.89
C SER A 7 0.88 -17.14 -28.55
N ILE A 8 1.72 -17.39 -27.54
CA ILE A 8 2.08 -18.77 -27.14
C ILE A 8 0.95 -19.41 -26.32
N GLY A 9 0.34 -18.65 -25.40
CA GLY A 9 -0.86 -19.09 -24.68
C GLY A 9 -2.03 -19.37 -25.63
N HIS A 10 -2.23 -18.52 -26.65
CA HIS A 10 -3.23 -18.73 -27.69
C HIS A 10 -2.93 -19.97 -28.54
N ALA A 11 -1.65 -20.26 -28.86
CA ALA A 11 -1.30 -21.45 -29.64
C ALA A 11 -1.56 -22.77 -28.89
N ILE A 12 -1.29 -22.80 -27.57
CA ILE A 12 -1.59 -23.97 -26.72
C ILE A 12 -3.10 -24.13 -26.55
N ALA A 13 -3.84 -23.03 -26.30
CA ALA A 13 -5.29 -23.05 -26.20
C ALA A 13 -5.99 -23.45 -27.51
N LEU A 14 -5.53 -22.96 -28.68
CA LEU A 14 -6.05 -23.35 -29.99
C LEU A 14 -5.82 -24.84 -30.29
N ALA A 15 -4.67 -25.38 -29.90
CA ALA A 15 -4.40 -26.81 -30.03
C ALA A 15 -5.35 -27.64 -29.16
N ALA A 16 -5.63 -27.21 -27.93
CA ALA A 16 -6.57 -27.87 -27.01
C ALA A 16 -8.03 -27.73 -27.45
N CYS A 17 -8.48 -26.58 -27.96
CA CYS A 17 -9.86 -26.43 -28.46
C CYS A 17 -10.13 -27.27 -29.71
N ALA A 18 -9.14 -27.43 -30.60
CA ALA A 18 -9.27 -28.31 -31.77
C ALA A 18 -9.39 -29.81 -31.40
N LEU A 19 -9.01 -30.21 -30.17
CA LEU A 19 -9.14 -31.56 -29.65
C LEU A 19 -10.57 -31.88 -29.15
N LEU A 20 -11.35 -30.89 -28.74
CA LEU A 20 -12.64 -31.09 -28.05
C LEU A 20 -13.88 -31.15 -28.96
N ALA A 21 -13.76 -30.79 -30.25
CA ALA A 21 -14.91 -30.51 -31.12
C ALA A 21 -15.51 -31.71 -31.89
N THR A 22 -15.08 -32.97 -31.68
CA THR A 22 -15.38 -34.09 -32.60
C THR A 22 -16.31 -35.21 -32.07
N THR A 23 -17.12 -35.00 -31.02
CA THR A 23 -17.76 -36.11 -30.28
C THR A 23 -19.22 -36.46 -30.61
N THR A 24 -19.81 -36.08 -31.75
CA THR A 24 -21.21 -36.46 -32.06
C THR A 24 -21.34 -37.87 -32.68
N PRO A 25 -22.13 -38.79 -32.08
CA PRO A 25 -22.30 -40.16 -32.59
C PRO A 25 -23.35 -40.20 -33.71
N ALA A 26 -23.00 -39.79 -34.92
CA ALA A 26 -23.76 -40.17 -36.12
C ALA A 26 -23.30 -41.56 -36.58
N ARG A 27 -24.19 -42.36 -37.21
CA ARG A 27 -23.84 -43.64 -37.84
C ARG A 27 -22.66 -43.44 -38.79
N THR A 28 -21.47 -43.80 -38.33
CA THR A 28 -20.22 -43.59 -39.06
C THR A 28 -20.14 -44.60 -40.18
N THR A 29 -19.99 -44.11 -41.39
CA THR A 29 -19.59 -44.94 -42.52
C THR A 29 -18.15 -45.43 -42.28
N PRO A 30 -17.73 -46.60 -42.82
CA PRO A 30 -16.35 -47.10 -42.66
C PRO A 30 -15.29 -46.09 -43.16
N ALA A 31 -15.66 -45.19 -44.09
CA ALA A 31 -14.80 -44.07 -44.49
C ALA A 31 -14.59 -43.02 -43.39
N GLN A 32 -15.61 -42.75 -42.55
CA GLN A 32 -15.51 -41.87 -41.38
C GLN A 32 -14.75 -42.52 -40.23
N GLU A 33 -14.83 -43.84 -40.06
CA GLU A 33 -14.02 -44.55 -39.06
C GLU A 33 -12.52 -44.43 -39.38
N LEU A 34 -12.14 -44.60 -40.65
CA LEU A 34 -10.77 -44.37 -41.11
C LEU A 34 -10.29 -42.92 -40.93
N SER A 35 -11.16 -41.92 -41.06
CA SER A 35 -10.78 -40.52 -40.79
C SER A 35 -10.59 -40.28 -39.29
N THR A 36 -11.46 -40.81 -38.43
CA THR A 36 -11.32 -40.66 -36.97
C THR A 36 -10.03 -41.30 -36.43
N VAL A 37 -9.62 -42.46 -36.95
CA VAL A 37 -8.31 -43.08 -36.61
C VAL A 37 -7.15 -42.18 -37.02
N LYS A 38 -7.18 -41.60 -38.23
CA LYS A 38 -6.14 -40.66 -38.69
C LYS A 38 -6.08 -39.40 -37.82
N GLU A 39 -7.23 -38.89 -37.41
CA GLU A 39 -7.32 -37.77 -36.48
C GLU A 39 -6.72 -38.11 -35.13
N GLN A 40 -7.05 -39.26 -34.53
CA GLN A 40 -6.47 -39.69 -33.24
C GLN A 40 -4.94 -39.83 -33.30
N ARG A 41 -4.39 -40.39 -34.38
CA ARG A 41 -2.93 -40.45 -34.58
C ARG A 41 -2.31 -39.06 -34.72
N LEU A 42 -2.99 -38.11 -35.37
CA LEU A 42 -2.54 -36.72 -35.45
C LEU A 42 -2.54 -36.05 -34.06
N LEU A 43 -3.54 -36.32 -33.24
CA LEU A 43 -3.67 -35.80 -31.89
C LEU A 43 -2.56 -36.35 -30.98
N LEU A 44 -2.25 -37.65 -31.05
CA LEU A 44 -1.12 -38.25 -30.34
C LEU A 44 0.21 -37.54 -30.68
N ARG A 45 0.49 -37.34 -31.97
CA ARG A 45 1.69 -36.60 -32.43
C ARG A 45 1.71 -35.14 -31.98
N ARG A 46 0.54 -34.53 -31.71
CA ARG A 46 0.46 -33.17 -31.16
C ARG A 46 0.74 -33.17 -29.66
N ALA A 47 0.23 -34.14 -28.91
CA ALA A 47 0.52 -34.29 -27.48
C ALA A 47 2.02 -34.56 -27.22
N GLU A 48 2.66 -35.40 -28.03
CA GLU A 48 4.13 -35.61 -27.96
C GLU A 48 4.91 -34.33 -28.24
N ARG A 49 4.48 -33.55 -29.24
CA ARG A 49 5.10 -32.25 -29.55
C ARG A 49 4.90 -31.25 -28.41
N LEU A 50 3.73 -31.23 -27.77
CA LEU A 50 3.45 -30.39 -26.61
C LEU A 50 4.39 -30.73 -25.45
N SER A 51 4.56 -32.01 -25.11
CA SER A 51 5.50 -32.45 -24.07
C SER A 51 6.95 -32.00 -24.38
N LYS A 52 7.41 -32.16 -25.63
CA LYS A 52 8.73 -31.67 -26.06
C LYS A 52 8.86 -30.15 -25.93
N LEU A 53 7.84 -29.39 -26.32
CA LEU A 53 7.82 -27.93 -26.19
C LEU A 53 7.84 -27.50 -24.72
N MET A 54 7.11 -28.17 -23.84
CA MET A 54 7.11 -27.89 -22.40
C MET A 54 8.49 -28.12 -21.78
N LYS A 55 9.18 -29.21 -22.13
CA LYS A 55 10.57 -29.47 -21.69
C LYS A 55 11.53 -28.37 -22.17
N GLN A 56 11.40 -27.92 -23.42
CA GLN A 56 12.20 -26.82 -23.95
C GLN A 56 11.92 -25.48 -23.25
N LEU A 57 10.64 -25.17 -23.00
CA LEU A 57 10.24 -23.95 -22.29
C LEU A 57 10.71 -23.96 -20.83
N GLU A 58 10.71 -25.12 -20.16
CA GLU A 58 11.19 -25.26 -18.80
C GLU A 58 12.68 -24.90 -18.71
N GLN A 59 13.50 -25.47 -19.60
CA GLN A 59 14.93 -25.17 -19.66
C GLN A 59 15.19 -23.69 -19.93
N ARG A 60 14.44 -23.09 -20.85
CA ARG A 60 14.52 -21.67 -21.17
C ARG A 60 14.13 -20.79 -19.99
N TYR A 61 13.00 -21.04 -19.36
CA TYR A 61 12.55 -20.26 -18.20
C TYR A 61 13.45 -20.43 -16.97
N LYS A 62 14.10 -21.60 -16.83
CA LYS A 62 15.15 -21.81 -15.84
C LYS A 62 16.37 -20.93 -16.11
N ALA A 63 16.82 -20.85 -17.37
CA ALA A 63 17.91 -19.95 -17.76
C ALA A 63 17.55 -18.45 -17.58
N GLU A 64 16.28 -18.09 -17.75
CA GLU A 64 15.77 -16.73 -17.53
C GLU A 64 15.44 -16.42 -16.05
N GLY A 65 15.68 -17.35 -15.11
CA GLY A 65 15.40 -17.15 -13.68
C GLY A 65 13.92 -17.12 -13.31
N ARG A 66 13.01 -17.55 -14.21
CA ARG A 66 11.55 -17.54 -14.02
C ARG A 66 11.07 -18.79 -13.27
N THR A 67 11.44 -18.89 -11.99
CA THR A 67 11.19 -20.08 -11.15
C THR A 67 9.72 -20.49 -11.03
N TYR A 68 8.80 -19.53 -11.13
CA TYR A 68 7.35 -19.79 -11.10
C TYR A 68 6.89 -20.66 -12.28
N PHE A 69 7.18 -20.21 -13.51
CA PHE A 69 6.78 -20.92 -14.72
C PHE A 69 7.52 -22.24 -14.89
N VAL A 70 8.76 -22.35 -14.39
CA VAL A 70 9.47 -23.63 -14.31
C VAL A 70 8.72 -24.61 -13.42
N GLY A 71 8.16 -24.15 -12.30
CA GLY A 71 7.33 -24.97 -11.42
C GLY A 71 6.10 -25.51 -12.14
N LEU A 72 5.31 -24.64 -12.78
CA LEU A 72 4.10 -25.03 -13.51
C LEU A 72 4.40 -26.00 -14.67
N LEU A 73 5.51 -25.79 -15.39
CA LEU A 73 5.91 -26.67 -16.49
C LEU A 73 6.35 -28.04 -15.98
N ARG A 74 7.06 -28.11 -14.85
CA ARG A 74 7.43 -29.40 -14.22
C ARG A 74 6.21 -30.16 -13.76
N GLU A 75 5.31 -29.49 -13.07
CA GLU A 75 4.06 -30.09 -12.59
C GLU A 75 3.20 -30.59 -13.77
N GLY A 76 3.13 -29.80 -14.85
CA GLY A 76 2.43 -30.20 -16.06
C GLY A 76 3.11 -31.38 -16.77
N LEU A 77 4.44 -31.43 -16.84
CA LEU A 77 5.17 -32.55 -17.40
C LEU A 77 5.00 -33.82 -16.57
N GLU A 78 5.09 -33.70 -15.24
CA GLU A 78 4.87 -34.79 -14.30
C GLU A 78 3.44 -35.35 -14.42
N HIS A 79 2.44 -34.48 -14.48
CA HIS A 79 1.05 -34.90 -14.70
C HIS A 79 0.87 -35.59 -16.06
N LEU A 80 1.50 -35.09 -17.13
CA LEU A 80 1.44 -35.72 -18.46
C LEU A 80 2.08 -37.12 -18.48
N GLU A 81 3.16 -37.32 -17.71
CA GLU A 81 3.83 -38.61 -17.55
C GLU A 81 3.02 -39.58 -16.66
N GLN A 82 2.46 -39.11 -15.54
CA GLN A 82 1.68 -39.94 -14.60
C GLN A 82 0.27 -40.30 -15.10
N SER A 83 -0.40 -39.38 -15.78
CA SER A 83 -1.78 -39.57 -16.26
C SER A 83 -1.90 -40.62 -17.37
N GLY A 84 -0.79 -40.99 -18.01
CA GLY A 84 -0.84 -41.92 -19.14
C GLY A 84 -1.58 -41.37 -20.36
N VAL A 85 -1.76 -40.05 -20.51
CA VAL A 85 -2.46 -39.41 -21.65
C VAL A 85 -2.00 -39.98 -23.00
N LEU A 86 -0.68 -40.09 -23.22
CA LEU A 86 -0.14 -40.64 -24.46
C LEU A 86 -0.51 -42.12 -24.65
N LYS A 87 -0.56 -42.89 -23.56
CA LYS A 87 -0.98 -44.29 -23.56
C LYS A 87 -2.47 -44.40 -23.88
N ASN A 88 -3.32 -43.61 -23.22
CA ASN A 88 -4.77 -43.61 -23.42
C ASN A 88 -5.15 -43.17 -24.85
N MET A 89 -4.45 -42.19 -25.42
CA MET A 89 -4.64 -41.79 -26.82
C MET A 89 -4.24 -42.90 -27.81
N ASN A 90 -3.14 -43.61 -27.53
CA ASN A 90 -2.73 -44.75 -28.34
C ASN A 90 -3.74 -45.92 -28.21
N GLU A 91 -4.22 -46.19 -27.00
CA GLU A 91 -5.25 -47.20 -26.74
C GLU A 91 -6.58 -46.86 -27.43
N ALA A 92 -6.98 -45.59 -27.45
CA ALA A 92 -8.14 -45.12 -28.19
C ALA A 92 -7.97 -45.34 -29.70
N SER A 93 -6.79 -45.03 -30.26
CA SER A 93 -6.48 -45.29 -31.68
C SER A 93 -6.57 -46.79 -32.01
N ILE A 94 -5.96 -47.66 -31.19
CA ILE A 94 -5.99 -49.11 -31.38
C ILE A 94 -7.42 -49.65 -31.23
N ALA A 95 -8.20 -49.12 -30.30
CA ALA A 95 -9.59 -49.50 -30.10
C ALA A 95 -10.47 -49.13 -31.30
N LEU A 96 -10.28 -47.94 -31.89
CA LEU A 96 -10.98 -47.53 -33.11
C LEU A 96 -10.58 -48.39 -34.31
N GLU A 97 -9.30 -48.73 -34.46
CA GLU A 97 -8.82 -49.64 -35.52
C GLU A 97 -9.45 -51.04 -35.43
N LYS A 98 -9.77 -51.47 -34.20
CA LYS A 98 -10.46 -52.75 -33.92
C LYS A 98 -11.98 -52.64 -33.86
N ALA A 99 -12.56 -51.49 -34.23
CA ALA A 99 -13.99 -51.19 -34.13
C ALA A 99 -14.59 -51.34 -32.70
N LEU A 100 -13.76 -51.19 -31.65
CA LEU A 100 -14.16 -51.21 -30.24
C LEU A 100 -14.55 -49.80 -29.76
N THR A 101 -15.64 -49.27 -30.29
CA THR A 101 -16.09 -47.88 -30.08
C THR A 101 -16.30 -47.51 -28.60
N SER A 102 -16.85 -48.41 -27.79
CA SER A 102 -17.07 -48.16 -26.36
C SER A 102 -15.76 -48.01 -25.57
N LYS A 103 -14.75 -48.81 -25.90
CA LYS A 103 -13.42 -48.72 -25.27
C LYS A 103 -12.69 -47.45 -25.72
N ALA A 104 -12.81 -47.09 -26.99
CA ALA A 104 -12.25 -45.86 -27.52
C ALA A 104 -12.85 -44.61 -26.85
N LEU A 105 -14.18 -44.58 -26.65
CA LEU A 105 -14.86 -43.48 -25.96
C LEU A 105 -14.40 -43.31 -24.52
N ARG A 106 -14.27 -44.39 -23.74
CA ARG A 106 -13.76 -44.31 -22.35
C ARG A 106 -12.33 -43.75 -22.30
N ALA A 107 -11.44 -44.26 -23.14
CA ALA A 107 -10.06 -43.79 -23.21
C ALA A 107 -9.97 -42.32 -23.66
N GLN A 108 -10.86 -41.88 -24.56
CA GLN A 108 -10.97 -40.47 -24.95
C GLN A 108 -11.47 -39.58 -23.82
N THR A 109 -12.50 -40.00 -23.07
CA THR A 109 -13.00 -39.24 -21.91
C THR A 109 -11.92 -39.08 -20.84
N GLU A 110 -11.20 -40.14 -20.51
CA GLU A 110 -10.07 -40.08 -19.57
C GLU A 110 -8.95 -39.15 -20.08
N THR A 111 -8.62 -39.24 -21.38
CA THR A 111 -7.64 -38.35 -22.01
C THR A 111 -8.06 -36.87 -21.91
N ILE A 112 -9.33 -36.57 -22.19
CA ILE A 112 -9.87 -35.20 -22.10
C ILE A 112 -9.74 -34.66 -20.68
N GLN A 113 -10.16 -35.43 -19.67
CA GLN A 113 -10.04 -35.04 -18.25
C GLN A 113 -8.58 -34.75 -17.86
N HIS A 114 -7.64 -35.56 -18.34
CA HIS A 114 -6.22 -35.34 -18.06
C HIS A 114 -5.63 -34.13 -18.80
N LEU A 115 -6.08 -33.85 -20.04
CA LEU A 115 -5.67 -32.67 -20.80
C LEU A 115 -6.27 -31.39 -20.22
N GLU A 116 -7.50 -31.42 -19.72
CA GLU A 116 -8.11 -30.31 -18.97
C GLU A 116 -7.35 -30.00 -17.70
N LYS A 117 -6.98 -31.04 -16.93
CA LYS A 117 -6.13 -30.89 -15.74
C LYS A 117 -4.75 -30.33 -16.09
N LEU A 118 -4.13 -30.80 -17.18
CA LEU A 118 -2.88 -30.25 -17.69
C LEU A 118 -3.00 -28.77 -18.05
N LEU A 119 -4.07 -28.38 -18.75
CA LEU A 119 -4.36 -27.00 -19.08
C LEU A 119 -4.56 -26.16 -17.80
N GLY A 120 -5.27 -26.69 -16.82
CA GLY A 120 -5.44 -26.07 -15.50
C GLY A 120 -4.11 -25.77 -14.82
N ILE A 121 -3.21 -26.76 -14.75
CA ILE A 121 -1.85 -26.59 -14.23
C ILE A 121 -1.11 -25.49 -15.01
N LEU A 122 -1.12 -25.53 -16.34
CA LEU A 122 -0.38 -24.57 -17.17
C LEU A 122 -0.95 -23.15 -17.12
N MET A 123 -2.25 -23.02 -16.91
CA MET A 123 -2.92 -21.72 -16.75
C MET A 123 -2.92 -21.22 -15.31
N ASP A 124 -2.38 -21.99 -14.36
CA ASP A 124 -2.55 -21.76 -12.91
C ASP A 124 -4.02 -21.55 -12.52
N ARG A 125 -4.92 -22.20 -13.26
CA ARG A 125 -6.34 -22.25 -12.92
C ARG A 125 -6.51 -23.42 -11.98
N ARG A 126 -6.59 -23.11 -10.68
CA ARG A 126 -6.91 -24.11 -9.67
C ARG A 126 -8.34 -24.58 -9.87
N THR A 127 -8.49 -25.89 -9.99
CA THR A 127 -9.81 -26.50 -10.10
C THR A 127 -10.53 -26.43 -8.75
N VAL A 128 -11.87 -26.55 -8.76
CA VAL A 128 -12.67 -26.64 -7.52
C VAL A 128 -12.15 -27.78 -6.64
N GLU A 129 -11.75 -28.88 -7.27
CA GLU A 129 -11.22 -30.08 -6.64
C GLU A 129 -9.86 -29.83 -5.96
N ASP A 130 -8.96 -29.07 -6.61
CA ASP A 130 -7.67 -28.67 -6.01
C ASP A 130 -7.87 -27.71 -4.82
N LEU A 131 -8.81 -26.77 -4.94
CA LEU A 131 -9.16 -25.83 -3.88
C LEU A 131 -9.79 -26.53 -2.68
N ASP A 132 -10.61 -27.55 -2.91
CA ASP A 132 -11.16 -28.41 -1.88
C ASP A 132 -10.09 -29.24 -1.17
N ALA A 133 -9.14 -29.80 -1.92
CA ALA A 133 -8.01 -30.52 -1.35
C ALA A 133 -7.11 -29.61 -0.51
N ASP A 134 -6.80 -28.40 -1.00
CA ASP A 134 -6.04 -27.40 -0.25
C ASP A 134 -6.79 -26.98 1.02
N ALA A 135 -8.10 -26.70 0.95
CA ALA A 135 -8.91 -26.34 2.12
C ALA A 135 -8.95 -27.47 3.18
N LYS A 136 -9.06 -28.73 2.76
CA LYS A 136 -9.01 -29.90 3.66
C LYS A 136 -7.65 -30.03 4.35
N ARG A 137 -6.55 -29.88 3.61
CA ARG A 137 -5.19 -29.91 4.20
C ARG A 137 -5.02 -28.82 5.25
N VAL A 138 -5.49 -27.60 4.98
CA VAL A 138 -5.42 -26.51 5.97
C VAL A 138 -6.31 -26.81 7.18
N ALA A 139 -7.49 -27.41 6.99
CA ALA A 139 -8.35 -27.82 8.09
C ALA A 139 -7.71 -28.91 8.98
N GLU A 140 -6.97 -29.86 8.39
CA GLU A 140 -6.17 -30.84 9.14
C GLU A 140 -5.05 -30.15 9.93
N GLN A 141 -4.32 -29.22 9.31
CA GLN A 141 -3.29 -28.42 9.99
C GLN A 141 -3.85 -27.58 11.14
N LEU A 142 -5.05 -27.01 10.99
CA LEU A 142 -5.75 -26.28 12.06
C LEU A 142 -6.12 -27.19 13.24
N ASN A 143 -6.55 -28.42 12.96
CA ASN A 143 -6.84 -29.40 14.01
C ASN A 143 -5.56 -29.81 14.76
N ASP A 144 -4.45 -29.98 14.04
CA ASP A 144 -3.15 -30.26 14.66
C ASP A 144 -2.66 -29.07 15.51
N LEU A 145 -2.75 -27.83 15.01
CA LEU A 145 -2.45 -26.62 15.80
C LEU A 145 -3.31 -26.53 17.05
N LYS A 146 -4.60 -26.82 16.96
CA LYS A 146 -5.51 -26.81 18.12
C LYS A 146 -5.05 -27.80 19.19
N LYS A 147 -4.64 -29.02 18.80
CA LYS A 147 -4.10 -30.01 19.73
C LYS A 147 -2.81 -29.52 20.38
N LEU A 148 -1.93 -28.84 19.64
CA LEU A 148 -0.69 -28.28 20.18
C LEU A 148 -0.96 -27.13 21.17
N SER A 149 -1.86 -26.20 20.83
CA SER A 149 -2.32 -25.14 21.74
C SER A 149 -2.96 -25.70 23.01
N ASP A 150 -3.81 -26.74 22.90
CA ASP A 150 -4.39 -27.42 24.06
C ASP A 150 -3.32 -28.12 24.94
N ARG A 151 -2.22 -28.61 24.36
CA ARG A 151 -1.09 -29.20 25.10
C ARG A 151 -0.26 -28.14 25.81
N GLU A 152 0.08 -27.04 25.14
CA GLU A 152 0.77 -25.88 25.72
C GLU A 152 -0.01 -25.36 26.95
N ARG A 153 -1.31 -25.16 26.78
CA ARG A 153 -2.20 -24.71 27.86
C ARG A 153 -2.16 -25.67 29.06
N LYS A 154 -2.15 -26.99 28.83
CA LYS A 154 -2.02 -27.99 29.91
C LYS A 154 -0.66 -27.94 30.61
N VAL A 155 0.42 -27.69 29.89
CA VAL A 155 1.76 -27.50 30.49
C VAL A 155 1.74 -26.28 31.40
N ARG A 156 1.17 -25.16 30.93
CA ARG A 156 1.01 -23.93 31.72
C ARG A 156 0.16 -24.14 32.96
N GLU A 157 -0.99 -24.79 32.83
CA GLU A 157 -1.88 -25.09 33.97
C GLU A 157 -1.19 -25.97 35.02
N ARG A 158 -0.39 -26.97 34.60
CA ARG A 158 0.40 -27.81 35.52
C ARG A 158 1.54 -27.05 36.19
N MET A 159 2.21 -26.16 35.45
CA MET A 159 3.25 -25.30 36.01
C MET A 159 2.68 -24.35 37.06
N GLN A 160 1.50 -23.77 36.79
CA GLN A 160 0.77 -22.97 37.77
C GLN A 160 0.38 -23.78 39.01
N ALA A 161 -0.11 -25.02 38.83
CA ALA A 161 -0.43 -25.91 39.94
C ALA A 161 0.80 -26.25 40.80
N LEU A 162 1.94 -26.61 40.18
CA LEU A 162 3.21 -26.86 40.89
C LEU A 162 3.66 -25.65 41.70
N ARG A 163 3.51 -24.45 41.10
CA ARG A 163 3.83 -23.18 41.74
C ARG A 163 2.90 -22.88 42.92
N GLU A 164 1.63 -23.26 42.85
CA GLU A 164 0.68 -23.07 43.96
C GLU A 164 0.94 -24.06 45.10
N GLU A 165 1.12 -25.35 44.77
CA GLU A 165 1.42 -26.43 45.71
C GLU A 165 2.67 -26.12 46.54
N SER A 166 3.67 -25.51 45.90
CA SER A 166 4.91 -25.22 46.58
C SER A 166 4.72 -24.14 47.67
N ARG A 167 3.90 -23.11 47.49
CA ARG A 167 3.91 -21.90 48.37
C ARG A 167 3.60 -22.18 49.83
N THR A 168 4.36 -21.56 50.73
CA THR A 168 4.04 -21.55 52.18
C THR A 168 2.75 -20.76 52.42
N GLU A 169 2.00 -21.05 53.48
CA GLU A 169 0.73 -20.37 53.76
C GLU A 169 0.89 -18.83 53.89
N GLU A 170 1.99 -18.39 54.49
CA GLU A 170 2.30 -16.97 54.66
C GLU A 170 2.74 -16.31 53.34
N GLU A 171 3.49 -17.01 52.50
CA GLU A 171 3.79 -16.54 51.14
C GLU A 171 2.50 -16.43 50.30
N ARG A 172 1.61 -17.43 50.38
CA ARG A 172 0.28 -17.38 49.73
C ARG A 172 -0.54 -16.20 50.24
N ARG A 173 -0.45 -15.88 51.52
CA ARG A 173 -1.14 -14.73 52.11
C ARG A 173 -0.56 -13.41 51.59
N LEU A 174 0.75 -13.20 51.67
CA LEU A 174 1.42 -11.98 51.20
C LEU A 174 1.18 -11.73 49.70
N VAL A 175 1.31 -12.76 48.88
CA VAL A 175 1.02 -12.66 47.43
C VAL A 175 -0.44 -12.27 47.20
N ARG A 176 -1.40 -12.91 47.89
CA ARG A 176 -2.83 -12.55 47.78
C ARG A 176 -3.08 -11.10 48.17
N GLU A 177 -2.51 -10.64 49.28
CA GLU A 177 -2.63 -9.25 49.74
C GLU A 177 -2.02 -8.26 48.73
N LEU A 178 -0.85 -8.56 48.15
CA LEU A 178 -0.23 -7.74 47.10
C LEU A 178 -1.08 -7.67 45.83
N THR A 179 -1.61 -8.81 45.37
CA THR A 179 -2.47 -8.88 44.18
C THR A 179 -3.81 -8.17 44.41
N GLU A 180 -4.39 -8.29 45.60
CA GLU A 180 -5.60 -7.55 45.98
C GLU A 180 -5.34 -6.04 46.03
N LEU A 181 -4.21 -5.62 46.59
CA LEU A 181 -3.83 -4.21 46.65
C LEU A 181 -3.57 -3.65 45.25
N ALA A 182 -2.93 -4.42 44.37
CA ALA A 182 -2.75 -4.06 42.96
C ALA A 182 -4.08 -3.95 42.21
N SER A 183 -5.03 -4.85 42.45
CA SER A 183 -6.35 -4.81 41.82
C SER A 183 -7.18 -3.60 42.29
N ARG A 184 -7.20 -3.31 43.60
CA ARG A 184 -7.81 -2.10 44.17
C ARG A 184 -7.17 -0.83 43.60
N GLN A 185 -5.85 -0.82 43.45
CA GLN A 185 -5.11 0.29 42.85
C GLN A 185 -5.49 0.50 41.36
N ARG A 186 -5.71 -0.59 40.60
CA ARG A 186 -6.24 -0.52 39.21
C ARG A 186 -7.67 -0.01 39.13
N VAL A 187 -8.53 -0.44 40.05
CA VAL A 187 -9.91 0.07 40.14
C VAL A 187 -9.88 1.56 40.43
N GLN A 188 -9.07 2.02 41.39
CA GLN A 188 -8.91 3.46 41.65
C GLN A 188 -8.33 4.21 40.45
N ALA A 189 -7.38 3.62 39.71
CA ALA A 189 -6.86 4.21 38.48
C ALA A 189 -7.97 4.40 37.44
N ARG A 190 -8.81 3.38 37.23
CA ARG A 190 -9.97 3.46 36.33
C ARG A 190 -10.99 4.49 36.81
N ASP A 191 -11.31 4.52 38.10
CA ASP A 191 -12.24 5.50 38.68
C ASP A 191 -11.73 6.94 38.54
N ASN A 192 -10.43 7.16 38.73
CA ASN A 192 -9.84 8.48 38.55
C ASN A 192 -9.71 8.86 37.07
N ALA A 193 -9.50 7.88 36.18
CA ALA A 193 -9.53 8.10 34.74
C ALA A 193 -10.95 8.37 34.22
N SER A 194 -12.00 7.81 34.82
CA SER A 194 -13.39 8.11 34.46
C SER A 194 -13.88 9.44 35.06
N ARG A 195 -13.32 9.84 36.22
CA ARG A 195 -13.57 11.16 36.84
C ARG A 195 -12.78 12.30 36.18
N SER A 196 -11.76 12.01 35.37
CA SER A 196 -11.09 13.05 34.61
C SER A 196 -12.03 13.57 33.55
N ASP A 197 -12.28 14.87 33.57
CA ASP A 197 -12.96 15.57 32.51
C ASP A 197 -12.09 15.47 31.24
N PRO A 198 -12.49 14.71 30.20
CA PRO A 198 -11.68 14.49 29.00
C PRO A 198 -11.30 15.83 28.34
N LEU A 199 -12.21 16.79 28.40
CA LEU A 199 -12.01 18.14 27.89
C LEU A 199 -10.89 18.87 28.64
N GLN A 200 -10.69 18.64 29.94
CA GLN A 200 -9.57 19.24 30.67
C GLN A 200 -8.22 18.80 30.09
N ASP A 201 -8.07 17.52 29.76
CA ASP A 201 -6.81 17.01 29.20
C ASP A 201 -6.56 17.52 27.79
N GLU A 202 -7.61 17.63 26.98
CA GLU A 202 -7.56 18.18 25.63
C GLU A 202 -7.18 19.66 25.68
N LEU A 203 -7.76 20.45 26.60
CA LEU A 203 -7.37 21.84 26.84
C LEU A 203 -5.91 21.97 27.33
N GLU A 204 -5.45 21.08 28.21
CA GLU A 204 -4.04 21.07 28.66
C GLU A 204 -3.07 20.66 27.56
N HIS A 205 -3.49 19.76 26.66
CA HIS A 205 -2.74 19.38 25.47
C HIS A 205 -2.67 20.54 24.47
N ALA A 206 -3.81 21.15 24.16
CA ALA A 206 -3.91 22.33 23.30
C ALA A 206 -3.05 23.49 23.84
N LEU A 207 -3.06 23.74 25.16
CA LEU A 207 -2.22 24.78 25.76
C LEU A 207 -0.72 24.50 25.57
N ARG A 208 -0.29 23.23 25.69
CA ARG A 208 1.10 22.84 25.40
C ARG A 208 1.44 23.00 23.92
N GLN A 209 0.53 22.66 23.03
CA GLN A 209 0.70 22.86 21.59
C GLN A 209 0.82 24.35 21.24
N VAL A 210 -0.02 25.22 21.80
CA VAL A 210 0.09 26.69 21.59
C VAL A 210 1.44 27.22 22.06
N LYS A 211 1.89 26.84 23.25
CA LYS A 211 3.22 27.24 23.76
C LYS A 211 4.36 26.74 22.87
N ALA A 212 4.24 25.52 22.34
CA ALA A 212 5.19 24.98 21.39
C ALA A 212 5.18 25.78 20.07
N LEU A 213 4.00 26.11 19.54
CA LEU A 213 3.83 26.91 18.32
C LEU A 213 4.39 28.32 18.49
N GLN A 214 4.14 28.99 19.62
CA GLN A 214 4.74 30.30 19.93
C GLN A 214 6.26 30.23 20.02
N LYS A 215 6.81 29.17 20.63
CA LYS A 215 8.25 28.94 20.67
C LYS A 215 8.81 28.71 19.26
N SER A 216 8.14 27.90 18.43
CA SER A 216 8.55 27.68 17.04
C SER A 216 8.48 28.95 16.20
N GLN A 217 7.45 29.77 16.37
CA GLN A 217 7.29 31.05 15.70
C GLN A 217 8.37 32.06 16.12
N THR A 218 8.66 32.19 17.41
CA THR A 218 9.72 33.09 17.90
C THR A 218 11.09 32.64 17.39
N GLN A 219 11.34 31.33 17.33
CA GLN A 219 12.54 30.76 16.72
C GLN A 219 12.60 31.04 15.22
N LEU A 220 11.50 30.90 14.48
CA LEU A 220 11.44 31.20 13.05
C LEU A 220 11.72 32.68 12.77
N ARG A 221 11.13 33.59 13.56
CA ARG A 221 11.41 35.03 13.47
C ARG A 221 12.89 35.33 13.73
N GLY A 222 13.44 34.78 14.81
CA GLY A 222 14.86 34.94 15.14
C GLY A 222 15.79 34.39 14.06
N LYS A 223 15.41 33.28 13.40
CA LYS A 223 16.13 32.73 12.25
C LYS A 223 16.07 33.65 11.05
N LEU A 224 14.88 34.15 10.70
CA LEU A 224 14.70 34.97 9.51
C LEU A 224 15.34 36.35 9.60
N GLU A 225 15.39 36.95 10.79
CA GLU A 225 16.16 38.20 10.98
C GLU A 225 17.66 37.97 10.74
N ARG A 226 18.21 36.86 11.25
CA ARG A 226 19.61 36.47 10.97
C ARG A 226 19.82 36.12 9.50
N ASP A 227 18.90 35.37 8.90
CA ASP A 227 18.96 35.02 7.49
C ASP A 227 18.87 36.27 6.60
N LYS A 228 18.12 37.31 7.00
CA LYS A 228 18.05 38.59 6.28
C LYS A 228 19.39 39.33 6.32
N THR A 229 20.05 39.39 7.48
CA THR A 229 21.38 40.01 7.59
C THR A 229 22.41 39.21 6.81
N ASP A 230 22.36 37.88 6.88
CA ASP A 230 23.32 37.01 6.20
C ASP A 230 23.09 36.95 4.69
N ALA A 231 21.84 36.94 4.23
CA ALA A 231 21.49 36.93 2.82
C ALA A 231 21.90 38.23 2.13
N SER A 232 21.74 39.39 2.78
CA SER A 232 22.21 40.66 2.21
C SER A 232 23.73 40.69 2.05
N GLN A 233 24.48 40.19 3.04
CA GLN A 233 25.94 40.04 2.94
C GLN A 233 26.32 39.03 1.85
N ARG A 234 25.66 37.88 1.75
CA ARG A 234 25.94 36.85 0.73
C ARG A 234 25.64 37.34 -0.68
N ARG A 235 24.50 38.02 -0.90
CA ARG A 235 24.16 38.64 -2.19
C ARG A 235 25.24 39.64 -2.60
N SER A 236 25.71 40.49 -1.67
CA SER A 236 26.82 41.41 -1.97
C SER A 236 28.12 40.72 -2.37
N VAL A 237 28.37 39.50 -1.87
CA VAL A 237 29.54 38.69 -2.26
C VAL A 237 29.31 38.01 -3.61
N LEU A 238 28.12 37.48 -3.85
CA LEU A 238 27.73 36.90 -5.14
C LEU A 238 27.85 37.93 -6.26
N ASP A 239 27.32 39.15 -6.07
CA ASP A 239 27.41 40.24 -7.04
C ASP A 239 28.89 40.57 -7.37
N LYS A 240 29.74 40.70 -6.33
CA LYS A 240 31.18 40.92 -6.51
C LYS A 240 31.88 39.79 -7.25
N LEU A 241 31.51 38.53 -6.98
CA LEU A 241 32.09 37.37 -7.67
C LEU A 241 31.61 37.29 -9.12
N GLN A 242 30.35 37.59 -9.40
CA GLN A 242 29.83 37.67 -10.77
C GLN A 242 30.52 38.78 -11.57
N ASP A 243 30.74 39.95 -10.97
CA ASP A 243 31.51 41.03 -11.59
C ASP A 243 32.96 40.61 -11.86
N LEU A 244 33.59 39.86 -10.95
CA LEU A 244 34.93 39.29 -11.17
C LEU A 244 34.94 38.25 -12.29
N VAL A 245 33.93 37.36 -12.36
CA VAL A 245 33.80 36.40 -13.48
C VAL A 245 33.70 37.12 -14.81
N ARG A 246 32.78 38.10 -14.93
CA ARG A 246 32.61 38.91 -16.15
C ARG A 246 33.90 39.62 -16.53
N GLY A 247 34.62 40.16 -15.54
CA GLY A 247 35.94 40.77 -15.74
C GLY A 247 36.98 39.76 -16.27
N THR A 248 36.99 38.52 -15.76
CA THR A 248 37.91 37.48 -16.25
C THR A 248 37.56 36.97 -17.63
N GLU A 249 36.27 36.81 -17.96
CA GLU A 249 35.80 36.43 -19.30
C GLU A 249 36.20 37.50 -20.32
N ALA A 250 35.99 38.78 -20.00
CA ALA A 250 36.44 39.89 -20.84
C ALA A 250 37.96 39.87 -21.06
N ASN A 251 38.76 39.54 -20.03
CA ASN A 251 40.21 39.40 -20.18
C ASN A 251 40.62 38.19 -21.02
N LEU A 252 39.92 37.06 -20.90
CA LEU A 252 40.13 35.87 -21.73
C LEU A 252 39.85 36.17 -23.21
N GLU A 253 38.74 36.86 -23.49
CA GLU A 253 38.41 37.32 -24.83
C GLU A 253 39.50 38.22 -25.41
N ARG A 254 40.05 39.15 -24.60
CA ARG A 254 41.17 40.01 -25.02
C ARG A 254 42.44 39.22 -25.32
N LEU A 255 42.79 38.20 -24.52
CA LEU A 255 43.94 37.34 -24.83
C LEU A 255 43.71 36.51 -26.10
N ARG A 256 42.49 36.01 -26.33
CA ARG A 256 42.13 35.33 -27.58
C ARG A 256 42.33 36.25 -28.78
N ALA A 257 41.87 37.49 -28.68
CA ALA A 257 42.13 38.53 -29.69
C ALA A 257 43.63 38.78 -29.87
N GLN A 258 44.40 38.89 -28.79
CA GLN A 258 45.86 39.09 -28.84
C GLN A 258 46.59 37.95 -29.57
N LYS A 259 46.22 36.68 -29.34
CA LYS A 259 46.85 35.55 -30.07
C LYS A 259 46.54 35.58 -31.55
N GLN A 260 45.32 35.93 -31.92
CA GLN A 260 44.99 36.09 -33.32
C GLN A 260 45.86 37.18 -33.96
N LEU A 261 46.09 38.30 -33.24
CA LEU A 261 47.04 39.33 -33.70
C LEU A 261 48.49 38.82 -33.77
N GLU A 262 48.92 38.00 -32.81
CA GLU A 262 50.26 37.38 -32.83
C GLU A 262 50.43 36.41 -33.99
N ASP A 263 49.43 35.57 -34.27
CA ASP A 263 49.43 34.66 -35.40
C ASP A 263 49.46 35.45 -36.72
N THR A 264 48.72 36.56 -36.81
CA THR A 264 48.84 37.48 -37.96
C THR A 264 50.21 38.11 -38.05
N ALA A 265 50.81 38.58 -36.95
CA ALA A 265 52.14 39.18 -36.94
C ALA A 265 53.21 38.16 -37.34
N ARG A 266 53.13 36.91 -36.87
CA ARG A 266 54.04 35.82 -37.27
C ARG A 266 53.91 35.47 -38.73
N ASN A 267 52.69 35.46 -39.28
CA ASN A 267 52.48 35.24 -40.70
C ASN A 267 53.09 36.39 -41.52
N VAL A 268 52.86 37.64 -41.11
CA VAL A 268 53.46 38.82 -41.75
C VAL A 268 54.98 38.79 -41.64
N ASP A 269 55.57 38.39 -40.51
CA ASP A 269 57.03 38.29 -40.30
C ASP A 269 57.66 37.20 -41.17
N ARG A 270 57.00 36.06 -41.32
CA ARG A 270 57.44 35.01 -42.26
C ARG A 270 57.41 35.51 -43.69
N LEU A 271 56.38 36.27 -44.07
CA LEU A 271 56.24 36.82 -45.42
C LEU A 271 57.28 37.93 -45.65
N ALA A 272 57.53 38.80 -44.68
CA ALA A 272 58.59 39.82 -44.74
C ALA A 272 59.97 39.17 -44.91
N LYS A 273 60.33 38.19 -44.06
CA LYS A 273 61.61 37.47 -44.16
C LYS A 273 61.78 36.70 -45.46
N ARG A 274 60.69 36.23 -46.06
CA ARG A 274 60.71 35.56 -47.36
C ARG A 274 60.83 36.56 -48.50
N ASN A 275 60.14 37.71 -48.40
CA ASN A 275 60.30 38.83 -49.31
C ASN A 275 61.77 39.29 -49.33
N ASP A 276 62.41 39.39 -48.16
CA ASP A 276 63.82 39.73 -47.98
C ASP A 276 64.82 38.72 -48.55
N ARG A 277 64.41 37.47 -48.79
CA ARG A 277 65.28 36.45 -49.39
C ARG A 277 65.02 36.30 -50.88
N ASP A 278 63.78 35.97 -51.23
CA ASP A 278 63.44 35.40 -52.54
C ASP A 278 62.48 36.31 -53.32
N GLY A 279 61.94 37.37 -52.69
CA GLY A 279 60.79 38.12 -53.20
C GLY A 279 59.48 37.36 -53.01
N LEU A 280 58.39 38.07 -52.75
CA LEU A 280 57.05 37.48 -52.68
C LEU A 280 56.43 37.39 -54.07
N ASP A 281 55.73 36.29 -54.36
CA ASP A 281 54.87 36.22 -55.53
C ASP A 281 53.60 37.08 -55.33
N PRO A 282 53.00 37.64 -56.39
CA PRO A 282 51.80 38.49 -56.31
C PRO A 282 50.61 37.88 -55.54
N GLN A 283 50.46 36.56 -55.52
CA GLN A 283 49.44 35.84 -54.77
C GLN A 283 49.74 35.85 -53.26
N GLU A 284 50.99 35.62 -52.85
CA GLU A 284 51.41 35.69 -51.45
C GLU A 284 51.26 37.12 -50.88
N GLN A 285 51.49 38.15 -51.71
CA GLN A 285 51.22 39.55 -51.36
C GLN A 285 49.72 39.82 -51.14
N ARG A 286 48.84 39.26 -51.98
CA ARG A 286 47.38 39.36 -51.82
C ARG A 286 46.88 38.64 -50.58
N ASP A 287 47.44 37.47 -50.27
CA ASP A 287 47.09 36.71 -49.07
C ASP A 287 47.51 37.47 -47.80
N ALA A 288 48.71 38.06 -47.80
CA ALA A 288 49.19 38.94 -46.74
C ALA A 288 48.28 40.17 -46.53
N ALA A 289 47.92 40.85 -47.61
CA ALA A 289 47.02 42.01 -47.57
C ALA A 289 45.64 41.61 -47.03
N THR A 290 45.12 40.45 -47.44
CA THR A 290 43.84 39.94 -46.95
C THR A 290 43.90 39.63 -45.44
N ALA A 291 44.98 39.00 -44.97
CA ALA A 291 45.16 38.72 -43.54
C ALA A 291 45.25 39.99 -42.69
N LEU A 292 45.93 41.03 -43.18
CA LEU A 292 46.02 42.35 -42.52
C LEU A 292 44.65 43.06 -42.48
N ALA A 293 43.89 43.04 -43.57
CA ALA A 293 42.55 43.60 -43.64
C ALA A 293 41.56 42.87 -42.72
N GLU A 294 41.67 41.54 -42.59
CA GLU A 294 40.88 40.78 -41.63
C GLU A 294 41.23 41.14 -40.17
N ALA A 295 42.51 41.29 -39.85
CA ALA A 295 42.95 41.73 -38.53
C ALA A 295 42.39 43.12 -38.19
N ALA A 296 42.39 44.06 -39.15
CA ALA A 296 41.80 45.38 -39.01
C ALA A 296 40.28 45.35 -38.76
N ARG A 297 39.54 44.51 -39.52
CA ARG A 297 38.09 44.33 -39.32
C ARG A 297 37.77 43.79 -37.92
N ARG A 298 38.57 42.85 -37.41
CA ARG A 298 38.39 42.30 -36.05
C ARG A 298 38.64 43.35 -34.96
N LEU A 299 39.67 44.18 -35.12
CA LEU A 299 39.94 45.31 -34.22
C LEU A 299 38.77 46.31 -34.18
N ARG A 300 38.09 46.54 -35.32
CA ARG A 300 36.90 47.41 -35.41
C ARG A 300 35.64 46.80 -34.81
N ALA A 301 35.50 45.48 -34.85
CA ALA A 301 34.32 44.79 -34.34
C ALA A 301 34.22 44.87 -32.79
N ASN A 302 35.30 45.23 -32.09
CA ASN A 302 35.34 45.28 -30.64
C ASN A 302 35.70 46.68 -30.05
N PRO A 303 35.02 47.77 -30.46
CA PRO A 303 35.45 49.14 -30.16
C PRO A 303 35.20 49.54 -28.69
N LYS A 304 34.21 48.92 -28.03
CA LYS A 304 33.75 49.28 -26.68
C LYS A 304 34.76 48.98 -25.57
N GLN A 305 35.72 48.09 -25.81
CA GLN A 305 36.67 47.67 -24.77
C GLN A 305 38.05 48.33 -24.88
N GLU A 306 38.41 48.89 -26.05
CA GLU A 306 39.80 49.25 -26.34
C GLU A 306 40.05 50.73 -26.74
N GLY A 307 38.99 51.51 -26.98
CA GLY A 307 39.04 52.94 -27.28
C GLY A 307 39.70 53.29 -28.62
N ASP A 308 39.95 54.59 -28.84
CA ASP A 308 40.42 55.18 -30.11
C ASP A 308 41.69 54.52 -30.68
N ARG A 309 42.58 54.02 -29.81
CA ARG A 309 43.84 53.37 -30.23
C ARG A 309 43.63 52.06 -31.02
N SER A 310 42.53 51.34 -30.78
CA SER A 310 42.19 50.13 -31.56
C SER A 310 41.76 50.51 -32.98
N THR A 311 41.04 51.62 -33.12
CA THR A 311 40.61 52.13 -34.42
C THR A 311 41.77 52.71 -35.22
N ASP A 312 42.75 53.32 -34.56
CA ASP A 312 43.97 53.83 -35.22
C ASP A 312 44.84 52.70 -35.75
N LEU A 313 45.04 51.63 -34.97
CA LEU A 313 45.75 50.44 -35.46
C LEU A 313 44.99 49.76 -36.60
N ALA A 314 43.67 49.61 -36.48
CA ALA A 314 42.86 49.04 -37.56
C ALA A 314 42.99 49.86 -38.86
N ARG A 315 43.04 51.20 -38.77
CA ARG A 315 43.30 52.06 -39.93
C ARG A 315 44.71 51.88 -40.48
N ALA A 316 45.73 51.73 -39.62
CA ALA A 316 47.10 51.48 -40.04
C ALA A 316 47.27 50.11 -40.74
N LEU A 317 46.59 49.06 -40.23
CA LEU A 317 46.59 47.73 -40.85
C LEU A 317 45.83 47.70 -42.18
N ASP A 318 44.71 48.41 -42.30
CA ASP A 318 44.02 48.56 -43.60
C ASP A 318 44.90 49.30 -44.61
N LYS A 319 45.55 50.40 -44.20
CA LYS A 319 46.44 51.17 -45.07
C LYS A 319 47.63 50.33 -45.54
N THR A 320 48.23 49.55 -44.66
CA THR A 320 49.34 48.64 -45.02
C THR A 320 48.88 47.50 -45.91
N ALA A 321 47.67 46.96 -45.69
CA ALA A 321 47.05 46.00 -46.61
C ALA A 321 46.85 46.58 -48.02
N GLU A 322 46.35 47.82 -48.13
CA GLU A 322 46.18 48.51 -49.41
C GLU A 322 47.53 48.78 -50.11
N GLN A 323 48.54 49.25 -49.36
CA GLN A 323 49.89 49.49 -49.89
C GLN A 323 50.55 48.19 -50.37
N LEU A 324 50.37 47.09 -49.62
CA LEU A 324 50.91 45.79 -49.98
C LEU A 324 50.24 45.21 -51.23
N ALA A 325 48.93 45.41 -51.40
CA ALA A 325 48.21 45.02 -52.60
C ALA A 325 48.59 45.84 -53.85
N ALA A 326 49.13 47.06 -53.66
CA ALA A 326 49.53 47.98 -54.72
C ALA A 326 51.03 47.90 -55.08
N ALA A 327 51.85 47.23 -54.29
CA ALA A 327 53.29 47.10 -54.51
C ALA A 327 53.58 46.30 -55.80
N LYS A 328 54.37 46.88 -56.71
CA LYS A 328 54.74 46.25 -57.99
C LYS A 328 56.04 45.47 -57.93
N ASP A 329 56.95 45.90 -57.04
CA ASP A 329 58.31 45.38 -56.94
C ASP A 329 58.66 45.07 -55.47
N ARG A 330 59.69 44.24 -55.28
CA ARG A 330 60.12 43.70 -53.97
C ARG A 330 60.36 44.78 -52.91
N ASP A 331 61.08 45.85 -53.28
CA ASP A 331 61.44 46.93 -52.35
C ASP A 331 60.21 47.73 -51.89
N ALA A 332 59.19 47.86 -52.74
CA ALA A 332 57.96 48.57 -52.44
C ALA A 332 57.04 47.80 -51.45
N ALA A 333 57.19 46.48 -51.34
CA ALA A 333 56.43 45.65 -50.43
C ALA A 333 57.07 45.52 -49.03
N GLN A 334 58.38 45.76 -48.90
CA GLN A 334 59.11 45.53 -47.65
C GLN A 334 58.77 46.58 -46.58
N GLU A 335 58.83 47.87 -46.93
CA GLU A 335 58.53 48.97 -46.01
C GLU A 335 57.13 48.87 -45.36
N PRO A 336 56.03 48.58 -46.08
CA PRO A 336 54.71 48.42 -45.45
C PRO A 336 54.59 47.16 -44.58
N LEU A 337 55.30 46.07 -44.91
CA LEU A 337 55.35 44.87 -44.07
C LEU A 337 56.06 45.14 -42.74
N ASP A 338 57.21 45.82 -42.77
CA ASP A 338 57.95 46.19 -41.56
C ASP A 338 57.16 47.18 -40.68
N ALA A 339 56.48 48.15 -41.30
CA ALA A 339 55.61 49.09 -40.59
C ALA A 339 54.41 48.39 -39.93
N ALA A 340 53.79 47.41 -40.61
CA ALA A 340 52.72 46.60 -40.05
C ALA A 340 53.21 45.74 -38.87
N LEU A 341 54.41 45.15 -38.99
CA LEU A 341 55.03 44.38 -37.91
C LEU A 341 55.31 45.22 -36.67
N ALA A 342 55.89 46.42 -36.83
CA ALA A 342 56.15 47.33 -35.73
C ALA A 342 54.86 47.77 -35.03
N ALA A 343 53.81 48.08 -35.80
CA ALA A 343 52.51 48.48 -35.26
C ALA A 343 51.81 47.32 -34.51
N LEU A 344 51.89 46.10 -35.05
CA LEU A 344 51.36 44.90 -34.39
C LEU A 344 52.13 44.57 -33.10
N ASP A 345 53.47 44.62 -33.12
CA ASP A 345 54.31 44.35 -31.96
C ASP A 345 54.06 45.33 -30.81
N GLU A 346 54.04 46.64 -31.10
CA GLU A 346 53.76 47.67 -30.12
C GLU A 346 52.35 47.50 -29.50
N ARG A 347 51.35 47.15 -30.32
CA ARG A 347 50.01 46.87 -29.80
C ARG A 347 49.99 45.63 -28.90
N MET A 348 50.65 44.55 -29.32
CA MET A 348 50.72 43.32 -28.53
C MET A 348 51.32 43.58 -27.16
N LYS A 349 52.38 44.40 -27.07
CA LYS A 349 52.97 44.83 -25.79
C LYS A 349 51.98 45.60 -24.91
N GLN A 350 51.23 46.54 -25.49
CA GLN A 350 50.23 47.32 -24.75
C GLN A 350 49.05 46.48 -24.26
N LEU A 351 48.56 45.55 -25.08
CA LEU A 351 47.50 44.61 -24.70
C LEU A 351 47.98 43.66 -23.60
N ALA A 352 49.20 43.13 -23.72
CA ALA A 352 49.81 42.28 -22.69
C ALA A 352 49.95 43.01 -21.34
N ALA A 353 50.46 44.24 -21.33
CA ALA A 353 50.64 45.03 -20.11
C ALA A 353 49.31 45.37 -19.41
N ARG A 354 48.27 45.71 -20.19
CA ARG A 354 46.93 45.99 -19.66
C ARG A 354 46.24 44.72 -19.14
N ALA A 355 46.34 43.63 -19.89
CA ALA A 355 45.77 42.34 -19.47
C ALA A 355 46.43 41.85 -18.18
N SER A 356 47.75 41.95 -18.08
CA SER A 356 48.51 41.56 -16.88
C SER A 356 48.12 42.40 -15.65
N SER A 357 48.15 43.74 -15.74
CA SER A 357 47.80 44.62 -14.61
C SER A 357 46.34 44.49 -14.16
N GLN A 358 45.39 44.34 -15.09
CA GLN A 358 43.99 44.08 -14.73
C GLN A 358 43.80 42.71 -14.10
N SER A 359 44.50 41.68 -14.61
CA SER A 359 44.44 40.34 -14.03
C SER A 359 44.99 40.31 -12.60
N GLU A 360 46.10 41.02 -12.32
CA GLU A 360 46.65 41.13 -10.96
C GLU A 360 45.70 41.81 -9.98
N ASN A 361 45.04 42.90 -10.40
CA ASN A 361 44.07 43.61 -9.55
C ASN A 361 42.86 42.73 -9.24
N MET A 362 42.34 42.01 -10.23
CA MET A 362 41.24 41.08 -9.99
C MET A 362 41.68 39.87 -9.14
N ALA A 363 42.93 39.39 -9.29
CA ALA A 363 43.51 38.32 -8.47
C ALA A 363 43.59 38.69 -6.99
N ARG A 364 43.94 39.95 -6.69
CA ARG A 364 43.90 40.47 -5.32
C ARG A 364 42.46 40.51 -4.80
N GLY A 365 41.52 41.04 -5.59
CA GLY A 365 40.10 41.08 -5.22
C GLY A 365 39.49 39.69 -4.97
N ALA A 366 39.81 38.72 -5.81
CA ALA A 366 39.37 37.32 -5.65
C ALA A 366 39.98 36.67 -4.40
N ARG A 367 41.28 36.92 -4.14
CA ARG A 367 41.96 36.41 -2.93
C ARG A 367 41.34 36.99 -1.65
N ASP A 368 41.10 38.29 -1.60
CA ASP A 368 40.51 38.96 -0.43
C ASP A 368 39.07 38.50 -0.15
N LEU A 369 38.32 38.14 -1.20
CA LEU A 369 37.01 37.51 -1.03
C LEU A 369 37.13 36.07 -0.56
N ALA A 370 38.06 35.29 -1.11
CA ALA A 370 38.29 33.90 -0.72
C ALA A 370 38.66 33.78 0.76
N THR A 371 39.55 34.65 1.27
CA THR A 371 39.96 34.65 2.69
C THR A 371 38.79 34.97 3.61
N LYS A 372 38.01 36.02 3.29
CA LYS A 372 36.79 36.39 4.05
C LYS A 372 35.75 35.27 4.07
N LEU A 373 35.61 34.54 2.96
CA LEU A 373 34.66 33.41 2.87
C LEU A 373 35.15 32.17 3.62
N ASP A 374 36.45 31.90 3.61
CA ASP A 374 37.06 30.84 4.40
C ASP A 374 36.93 31.10 5.91
N GLU A 375 37.12 32.36 6.35
CA GLU A 375 36.90 32.76 7.74
C GLU A 375 35.44 32.54 8.16
N LYS A 376 34.48 33.01 7.35
CA LYS A 376 33.05 32.77 7.60
C LYS A 376 32.67 31.28 7.61
N ALA A 377 33.26 30.47 6.72
CA ALA A 377 33.02 29.03 6.71
C ALA A 377 33.55 28.35 7.99
N LYS A 378 34.69 28.82 8.52
CA LYS A 378 35.25 28.34 9.80
C LYS A 378 34.41 28.78 10.99
N GLU A 379 33.92 30.01 11.01
CA GLU A 379 33.00 30.51 12.05
C GLU A 379 31.71 29.68 12.11
N ALA A 380 31.12 29.36 10.95
CA ALA A 380 29.95 28.49 10.85
C ALA A 380 30.21 27.07 11.39
N GLN A 381 31.44 26.56 11.24
CA GLN A 381 31.86 25.26 11.75
C GLN A 381 32.18 25.26 13.25
N ALA A 382 32.68 26.37 13.81
CA ALA A 382 33.01 26.47 15.23
C ALA A 382 31.76 26.51 16.14
N GLY A 383 30.61 26.96 15.61
CA GLY A 383 29.32 27.00 16.32
C GLY A 383 28.61 25.66 16.54
N ASP A 384 29.26 24.52 16.28
CA ASP A 384 28.64 23.18 16.28
C ASP A 384 28.42 22.58 17.69
N LYS A 385 29.12 23.05 18.72
CA LYS A 385 29.19 22.30 19.99
C LYS A 385 28.07 22.55 21.00
N GLN A 386 27.13 23.49 20.78
CA GLN A 386 26.22 23.91 21.87
C GLN A 386 24.71 23.98 21.58
N THR A 387 24.20 23.65 20.38
CA THR A 387 22.74 23.72 20.13
C THR A 387 22.23 22.60 19.21
N ALA A 388 22.19 21.37 19.74
CA ALA A 388 21.49 20.25 19.11
C ALA A 388 19.96 20.34 19.33
N VAL A 389 19.31 21.40 18.83
CA VAL A 389 17.85 21.50 18.88
C VAL A 389 17.30 21.56 17.45
N GLY A 390 17.10 20.37 16.88
CA GLY A 390 16.31 20.13 15.66
C GLY A 390 17.12 19.75 14.41
N GLN A 391 16.69 18.69 13.71
CA GLN A 391 17.25 18.24 12.42
C GLN A 391 17.26 19.35 11.36
N GLU A 392 16.28 20.26 11.39
CA GLU A 392 16.20 21.41 10.48
C GLU A 392 17.29 22.46 10.73
N ALA A 393 17.64 22.70 11.99
CA ALA A 393 18.72 23.62 12.33
C ALA A 393 20.08 23.08 11.89
N ALA A 394 20.30 21.77 12.01
CA ALA A 394 21.48 21.08 11.49
C ALA A 394 21.55 21.17 9.96
N ARG A 395 20.42 20.94 9.27
CA ARG A 395 20.33 21.07 7.81
C ARG A 395 20.64 22.49 7.34
N GLN A 396 20.11 23.51 8.02
CA GLN A 396 20.39 24.91 7.67
C GLN A 396 21.88 25.24 7.82
N LYS A 397 22.49 24.87 8.95
CA LYS A 397 23.94 25.07 9.18
C LYS A 397 24.80 24.33 8.14
N GLN A 398 24.38 23.15 7.72
CA GLN A 398 25.06 22.41 6.65
C GLN A 398 24.97 23.16 5.31
N LEU A 399 23.78 23.67 4.95
CA LEU A 399 23.60 24.51 3.77
C LEU A 399 24.44 25.80 3.88
N ASP A 400 24.56 26.40 5.08
CA ASP A 400 25.43 27.54 5.39
C ASP A 400 26.89 27.28 5.05
N LYS A 401 27.39 26.15 5.54
CA LYS A 401 28.75 25.67 5.32
C LYS A 401 29.02 25.37 3.85
N GLU A 402 28.16 24.59 3.19
CA GLU A 402 28.33 24.20 1.79
C GLU A 402 28.36 25.42 0.87
N SER A 403 27.44 26.37 1.06
CA SER A 403 27.41 27.60 0.27
C SER A 403 28.65 28.48 0.50
N ALA A 404 29.12 28.63 1.74
CA ALA A 404 30.33 29.39 2.03
C ALA A 404 31.58 28.72 1.40
N GLN A 405 31.64 27.39 1.42
CA GLN A 405 32.70 26.62 0.78
C GLN A 405 32.67 26.76 -0.75
N ASP A 406 31.50 26.70 -1.37
CA ASP A 406 31.39 26.86 -2.83
C ASP A 406 31.74 28.30 -3.26
N LEU A 407 31.30 29.32 -2.52
CA LEU A 407 31.73 30.70 -2.78
C LEU A 407 33.26 30.86 -2.63
N SER A 408 33.86 30.25 -1.61
CA SER A 408 35.32 30.26 -1.43
C SER A 408 36.05 29.55 -2.58
N LYS A 409 35.57 28.38 -3.01
CA LYS A 409 36.12 27.67 -4.18
C LYS A 409 35.99 28.48 -5.45
N ALA A 410 34.84 29.14 -5.67
CA ALA A 410 34.65 30.04 -6.81
C ALA A 410 35.69 31.16 -6.81
N ALA A 411 35.90 31.81 -5.66
CA ALA A 411 36.92 32.86 -5.52
C ALA A 411 38.35 32.35 -5.77
N LYS A 412 38.71 31.16 -5.25
CA LYS A 412 40.03 30.54 -5.48
C LYS A 412 40.25 30.14 -6.95
N ASN A 413 39.21 29.62 -7.61
CA ASN A 413 39.27 29.28 -9.02
C ASN A 413 39.45 30.53 -9.88
N LEU A 414 38.76 31.62 -9.56
CA LEU A 414 38.98 32.93 -10.21
C LEU A 414 40.39 33.46 -9.99
N GLU A 415 40.90 33.38 -8.75
CA GLU A 415 42.29 33.77 -8.46
C GLU A 415 43.29 32.94 -9.28
N SER A 416 43.06 31.63 -9.39
CA SER A 416 43.92 30.74 -10.19
C SER A 416 43.85 31.06 -11.68
N ALA A 417 42.66 31.36 -12.20
CA ALA A 417 42.45 31.78 -13.58
C ALA A 417 43.21 33.09 -13.85
N GLN A 418 43.08 34.08 -12.97
CA GLN A 418 43.75 35.36 -13.08
C GLN A 418 45.28 35.24 -12.96
N LYS A 419 45.78 34.38 -12.08
CA LYS A 419 47.22 34.07 -12.02
C LYS A 419 47.73 33.40 -13.29
N ALA A 420 46.95 32.50 -13.88
CA ALA A 420 47.30 31.87 -15.15
C ALA A 420 47.33 32.91 -16.29
N LEU A 421 46.38 33.85 -16.29
CA LEU A 421 46.36 34.99 -17.21
C LEU A 421 47.56 35.94 -17.01
N ALA A 422 48.00 36.17 -15.76
CA ALA A 422 49.11 37.07 -15.45
C ALA A 422 50.49 36.48 -15.82
N LYS A 423 50.67 35.16 -15.73
CA LYS A 423 51.93 34.45 -16.07
C LYS A 423 52.11 34.20 -17.58
N SER A 424 51.42 34.95 -18.43
CA SER A 424 51.23 34.70 -19.86
C SER A 424 52.47 35.01 -20.72
N ASP A 425 53.62 34.37 -20.45
CA ASP A 425 54.77 34.35 -21.37
C ASP A 425 54.59 33.30 -22.49
N ASN A 426 53.36 33.16 -23.03
CA ASN A 426 52.99 32.34 -24.19
C ASN A 426 53.03 30.80 -24.05
N LYS A 427 52.07 30.24 -23.31
CA LYS A 427 51.63 28.84 -23.51
C LYS A 427 50.11 28.76 -23.58
N GLU A 428 49.58 28.04 -24.57
CA GLU A 428 48.16 27.69 -24.69
C GLU A 428 47.62 27.08 -23.38
N ASP A 429 48.49 26.41 -22.62
CA ASP A 429 48.24 25.86 -21.29
C ASP A 429 47.69 26.89 -20.30
N SER A 430 48.22 28.12 -20.28
CA SER A 430 47.78 29.18 -19.35
C SER A 430 46.36 29.65 -19.65
N ARG A 431 45.97 29.69 -20.92
CA ARG A 431 44.61 30.07 -21.36
C ARG A 431 43.62 28.96 -21.07
N ALA A 432 43.98 27.73 -21.43
CA ALA A 432 43.19 26.56 -21.10
C ALA A 432 43.02 26.39 -19.58
N ALA A 433 44.02 26.77 -18.77
CA ALA A 433 43.92 26.80 -17.31
C ALA A 433 42.98 27.92 -16.83
N ALA A 434 43.03 29.10 -17.43
CA ALA A 434 42.14 30.21 -17.09
C ALA A 434 40.67 29.95 -17.47
N ASP A 435 40.40 29.42 -18.67
CA ASP A 435 39.07 28.98 -19.11
C ASP A 435 38.49 27.90 -18.16
N ARG A 436 39.30 26.90 -17.79
CA ARG A 436 38.89 25.88 -16.81
C ARG A 436 38.59 26.50 -15.43
N GLY A 437 39.37 27.49 -15.02
CA GLY A 437 39.16 28.19 -13.74
C GLY A 437 37.89 29.02 -13.71
N THR A 438 37.57 29.75 -14.78
CA THR A 438 36.33 30.56 -14.88
C THR A 438 35.09 29.68 -14.96
N GLU A 439 35.11 28.62 -15.76
CA GLU A 439 34.02 27.63 -15.80
C GLU A 439 33.78 26.97 -14.44
N ALA A 440 34.86 26.58 -13.74
CA ALA A 440 34.76 26.00 -12.40
C ALA A 440 34.20 27.00 -11.39
N ALA A 441 34.56 28.29 -11.48
CA ALA A 441 34.01 29.34 -10.64
C ALA A 441 32.50 29.56 -10.87
N LEU A 442 32.06 29.60 -12.14
CA LEU A 442 30.65 29.70 -12.50
C LEU A 442 29.82 28.54 -11.95
N ARG A 443 30.32 27.30 -12.06
CA ARG A 443 29.63 26.12 -11.49
C ARG A 443 29.44 26.25 -9.98
N HIS A 444 30.47 26.68 -9.26
CA HIS A 444 30.36 26.88 -7.81
C HIS A 444 29.44 28.06 -7.43
N LEU A 445 29.39 29.13 -8.22
CA LEU A 445 28.42 30.22 -8.01
C LEU A 445 26.98 29.73 -8.19
N GLN A 446 26.70 28.98 -9.26
CA GLN A 446 25.38 28.38 -9.49
C GLN A 446 24.98 27.41 -8.36
N GLN A 447 25.93 26.63 -7.84
CA GLN A 447 25.72 25.76 -6.68
C GLN A 447 25.40 26.58 -5.42
N ALA A 448 26.14 27.64 -5.13
CA ALA A 448 25.89 28.52 -3.99
C ALA A 448 24.51 29.19 -4.06
N GLU A 449 24.08 29.64 -5.24
CA GLU A 449 22.74 30.18 -5.49
C GLU A 449 21.64 29.13 -5.29
N ALA A 450 21.87 27.90 -5.75
CA ALA A 450 20.94 26.78 -5.55
C ALA A 450 20.79 26.44 -4.06
N LEU A 451 21.89 26.48 -3.29
CA LEU A 451 21.89 26.26 -1.84
C LEU A 451 21.16 27.39 -1.11
N GLN A 452 21.34 28.65 -1.51
CA GLN A 452 20.57 29.78 -0.96
C GLN A 452 19.06 29.61 -1.20
N ARG A 453 18.69 29.24 -2.43
CA ARG A 453 17.30 28.89 -2.79
C ARG A 453 16.76 27.69 -1.99
N ALA A 454 17.61 26.73 -1.63
CA ALA A 454 17.23 25.60 -0.79
C ALA A 454 16.93 26.04 0.66
N ARG A 455 17.66 27.02 1.19
CA ARG A 455 17.38 27.56 2.53
C ARG A 455 16.08 28.30 2.63
N GLU A 456 15.76 29.13 1.64
CA GLU A 456 14.48 29.84 1.59
C GLU A 456 13.30 28.85 1.60
N ARG A 457 13.45 27.66 0.95
CA ARG A 457 12.46 26.55 1.06
C ARG A 457 12.28 26.05 2.47
N THR A 458 13.34 26.00 3.26
CA THR A 458 13.24 25.48 4.64
C THR A 458 12.43 26.42 5.52
N ALA A 459 12.61 27.75 5.40
CA ALA A 459 11.81 28.71 6.15
C ALA A 459 10.32 28.67 5.74
N GLU A 460 10.05 28.52 4.44
CA GLU A 460 8.71 28.31 3.89
C GLU A 460 8.09 27.00 4.44
N ALA A 461 8.84 25.90 4.43
CA ALA A 461 8.37 24.61 4.95
C ALA A 461 8.08 24.66 6.46
N VAL A 462 8.93 25.32 7.25
CA VAL A 462 8.71 25.51 8.69
C VAL A 462 7.45 26.34 8.94
N ALA A 463 7.22 27.41 8.16
CA ALA A 463 5.99 28.21 8.28
C ALA A 463 4.73 27.40 7.94
N ARG A 464 4.78 26.54 6.90
CA ARG A 464 3.70 25.60 6.57
C ARG A 464 3.46 24.57 7.68
N ASP A 465 4.52 23.98 8.22
CA ASP A 465 4.40 23.02 9.33
C ASP A 465 3.78 23.67 10.58
N ILE A 466 4.16 24.90 10.92
CA ILE A 466 3.52 25.68 11.99
C ILE A 466 2.04 25.93 11.66
N ALA A 467 1.71 26.30 10.42
CA ALA A 467 0.33 26.54 9.98
C ALA A 467 -0.54 25.27 10.10
N ASP A 468 -0.04 24.13 9.63
CA ASP A 468 -0.73 22.84 9.65
C ASP A 468 -0.91 22.34 11.08
N ARG A 469 0.11 22.46 11.93
CA ARG A 469 0.00 22.11 13.36
C ARG A 469 -1.00 23.01 14.09
N ALA A 470 -1.03 24.30 13.80
CA ALA A 470 -2.00 25.22 14.39
C ALA A 470 -3.44 24.86 13.95
N ARG A 471 -3.66 24.49 12.69
CA ARG A 471 -4.98 24.05 12.19
C ARG A 471 -5.44 22.72 12.77
N ARG A 472 -4.54 21.74 12.86
CA ARG A 472 -4.85 20.45 13.50
C ARG A 472 -5.19 20.66 14.97
N ALA A 473 -4.37 21.44 15.69
CA ALA A 473 -4.66 21.78 17.08
C ALA A 473 -5.99 22.54 17.25
N ALA A 474 -6.34 23.42 16.29
CA ALA A 474 -7.64 24.10 16.29
C ALA A 474 -8.81 23.12 16.05
N ALA A 475 -8.69 22.20 15.09
CA ALA A 475 -9.71 21.21 14.79
C ALA A 475 -9.90 20.24 15.96
N ASP A 476 -8.80 19.67 16.48
CA ASP A 476 -8.80 18.79 17.65
C ASP A 476 -9.46 19.48 18.85
N LEU A 477 -9.18 20.77 19.06
CA LEU A 477 -9.76 21.55 20.13
C LEU A 477 -11.25 21.86 19.92
N ASN A 478 -11.67 22.14 18.69
CA ASN A 478 -13.07 22.39 18.35
C ASN A 478 -13.92 21.13 18.54
N ASP A 479 -13.41 19.97 18.10
CA ASP A 479 -14.06 18.68 18.27
C ASP A 479 -14.16 18.29 19.76
N ALA A 480 -13.10 18.54 20.52
CA ALA A 480 -13.05 18.36 21.97
C ALA A 480 -14.03 19.26 22.73
N ALA A 481 -14.05 20.56 22.40
CA ALA A 481 -14.81 21.57 23.11
C ALA A 481 -16.32 21.42 22.95
N GLY A 482 -16.79 20.91 21.80
CA GLY A 482 -18.21 20.77 21.50
C GLY A 482 -18.95 22.11 21.63
N SER A 483 -19.84 22.23 22.62
CA SER A 483 -20.59 23.47 22.90
C SER A 483 -19.91 24.41 23.90
N ASP A 484 -18.69 24.10 24.37
CA ASP A 484 -17.96 24.96 25.29
C ASP A 484 -17.46 26.22 24.59
N LYS A 485 -18.06 27.37 24.94
CA LYS A 485 -17.74 28.67 24.33
C LYS A 485 -16.24 29.00 24.40
N THR A 486 -15.57 28.67 25.51
CA THR A 486 -14.16 29.04 25.70
C THR A 486 -13.21 28.17 24.90
N GLY A 487 -13.52 26.88 24.74
CA GLY A 487 -12.78 25.99 23.84
C GLY A 487 -12.93 26.42 22.38
N ASN A 488 -14.13 26.78 21.95
CA ASN A 488 -14.40 27.25 20.58
C ASN A 488 -13.69 28.59 20.29
N GLU A 489 -13.73 29.55 21.23
CA GLU A 489 -12.96 30.80 21.12
C GLU A 489 -11.45 30.53 20.97
N ALA A 490 -10.88 29.61 21.75
CA ALA A 490 -9.47 29.26 21.64
C ALA A 490 -9.15 28.54 20.31
N ALA A 491 -10.04 27.67 19.82
CA ALA A 491 -9.91 27.01 18.53
C ALA A 491 -9.94 28.01 17.37
N GLU A 492 -10.87 28.98 17.39
CA GLU A 492 -10.94 30.05 16.40
C GLU A 492 -9.63 30.87 16.34
N LYS A 493 -9.06 31.20 17.50
CA LYS A 493 -7.78 31.92 17.57
C LYS A 493 -6.60 31.08 17.04
N MET A 494 -6.59 29.77 17.28
CA MET A 494 -5.59 28.89 16.67
C MET A 494 -5.76 28.75 15.16
N ALA A 495 -7.01 28.66 14.68
CA ALA A 495 -7.31 28.61 13.25
C ALA A 495 -6.88 29.90 12.55
N ALA A 496 -7.14 31.07 13.15
CA ALA A 496 -6.66 32.36 12.67
C ALA A 496 -5.13 32.41 12.61
N ALA A 497 -4.43 31.90 13.64
CA ALA A 497 -2.97 31.79 13.62
C ALA A 497 -2.46 30.88 12.50
N GLY A 498 -3.11 29.74 12.27
CA GLY A 498 -2.79 28.83 11.18
C GLY A 498 -3.01 29.43 9.79
N GLN A 499 -4.10 30.18 9.60
CA GLN A 499 -4.36 30.90 8.35
C GLN A 499 -3.32 31.99 8.08
N ALA A 500 -2.99 32.80 9.09
CA ALA A 500 -1.99 33.84 8.96
C ALA A 500 -0.59 33.24 8.65
N MET A 501 -0.22 32.11 9.27
CA MET A 501 1.02 31.40 8.92
C MET A 501 1.03 30.81 7.51
N GLN A 502 -0.11 30.32 7.02
CA GLN A 502 -0.20 29.88 5.62
C GLN A 502 -0.01 31.05 4.66
N LYS A 503 -0.66 32.20 4.91
CA LYS A 503 -0.49 33.39 4.08
C LYS A 503 0.96 33.87 4.07
N ALA A 504 1.62 33.89 5.23
CA ALA A 504 3.05 34.16 5.32
C ALA A 504 3.90 33.16 4.49
N ALA A 505 3.54 31.87 4.48
CA ALA A 505 4.22 30.87 3.66
C ALA A 505 3.98 31.06 2.15
N GLU A 506 2.76 31.44 1.75
CA GLU A 506 2.42 31.73 0.37
C GLU A 506 3.11 33.01 -0.13
N ALA A 507 3.18 34.06 0.69
CA ALA A 507 3.91 35.28 0.37
C ALA A 507 5.41 35.01 0.17
N MET A 508 6.01 34.15 1.02
CA MET A 508 7.39 33.68 0.82
C MET A 508 7.56 32.88 -0.48
N ALA A 509 6.60 32.03 -0.84
CA ALA A 509 6.64 31.26 -2.08
C ALA A 509 6.49 32.14 -3.34
N ARG A 510 5.63 33.17 -3.30
CA ARG A 510 5.41 34.13 -4.39
C ARG A 510 6.65 34.96 -4.67
N ASN A 511 7.27 35.51 -3.62
CA ASN A 511 8.51 36.29 -3.72
C ASN A 511 9.60 35.54 -4.52
N ARG A 512 9.60 34.20 -4.43
CA ARG A 512 10.54 33.34 -5.15
C ARG A 512 10.10 32.96 -6.57
N ALA A 513 8.80 32.92 -6.85
CA ALA A 513 8.31 32.70 -8.20
C ALA A 513 8.61 33.90 -9.08
N ASP A 514 8.51 35.11 -8.52
CA ASP A 514 8.71 36.38 -9.22
C ASP A 514 10.20 36.64 -9.54
N ASP A 515 11.13 36.09 -8.77
CA ASP A 515 12.59 36.08 -9.08
C ASP A 515 12.96 35.41 -10.42
N LYS A 516 12.01 34.75 -11.10
CA LYS A 516 12.21 34.12 -12.42
C LYS A 516 11.64 34.91 -13.59
N GLN A 517 10.82 35.93 -13.35
CA GLN A 517 10.27 36.75 -14.43
C GLN A 517 11.25 37.86 -14.79
N GLU A 518 11.39 38.18 -16.07
CA GLU A 518 12.26 39.24 -16.62
C GLU A 518 11.77 40.66 -16.27
N ALA A 519 11.27 40.87 -15.04
CA ALA A 519 10.90 42.17 -14.54
C ALA A 519 12.16 43.03 -14.38
N SER A 520 11.99 44.35 -14.51
CA SER A 520 13.07 45.31 -14.26
C SER A 520 13.61 45.12 -12.84
N PRO A 521 14.94 45.24 -12.59
CA PRO A 521 15.52 45.10 -11.25
C PRO A 521 14.87 45.98 -10.16
N ASN A 522 14.28 47.11 -10.55
CA ASN A 522 13.55 47.99 -9.63
C ASN A 522 12.17 47.44 -9.26
N GLU A 523 11.42 46.89 -10.22
CA GLU A 523 10.11 46.28 -9.98
C GLU A 523 10.23 45.02 -9.12
N ALA A 524 11.25 44.19 -9.38
CA ALA A 524 11.55 43.02 -8.56
C ALA A 524 11.88 43.39 -7.10
N ARG A 525 12.61 44.50 -6.88
CA ARG A 525 12.92 45.00 -5.53
C ARG A 525 11.68 45.50 -4.78
N GLU A 526 10.80 46.21 -5.47
CA GLU A 526 9.56 46.73 -4.88
C GLU A 526 8.59 45.59 -4.53
N ALA A 527 8.42 44.62 -5.44
CA ALA A 527 7.62 43.42 -5.21
C ALA A 527 8.15 42.60 -4.01
N ALA A 528 9.48 42.41 -3.94
CA ALA A 528 10.10 41.71 -2.82
C ALA A 528 9.93 42.44 -1.48
N ALA A 529 10.04 43.77 -1.46
CA ALA A 529 9.82 44.58 -0.26
C ALA A 529 8.37 44.51 0.22
N LYS A 530 7.40 44.53 -0.72
CA LYS A 530 5.98 44.38 -0.41
C LYS A 530 5.68 42.99 0.15
N ALA A 531 6.12 41.93 -0.52
CA ALA A 531 5.93 40.55 -0.06
C ALA A 531 6.57 40.32 1.33
N GLN A 532 7.70 40.97 1.62
CA GLN A 532 8.35 40.90 2.92
C GLN A 532 7.53 41.58 4.03
N ARG A 533 6.92 42.74 3.76
CA ARG A 533 6.02 43.42 4.71
C ARG A 533 4.78 42.59 4.98
N GLU A 534 4.11 42.09 3.93
CA GLU A 534 2.96 41.19 4.07
C GLU A 534 3.29 39.95 4.91
N THR A 535 4.44 39.31 4.65
CA THR A 535 4.91 38.16 5.44
C THR A 535 5.14 38.51 6.91
N GLN A 536 5.60 39.73 7.21
CA GLN A 536 5.85 40.18 8.58
C GLN A 536 4.53 40.44 9.32
N ASP A 537 3.60 41.14 8.68
CA ASP A 537 2.29 41.47 9.24
C ASP A 537 1.48 40.18 9.53
N ASP A 538 1.47 39.23 8.60
CA ASP A 538 0.81 37.93 8.79
C ASP A 538 1.42 37.14 9.97
N ARG A 539 2.74 37.22 10.18
CA ARG A 539 3.38 36.56 11.33
C ARG A 539 3.06 37.23 12.64
N ASP A 540 3.04 38.56 12.69
CA ASP A 540 2.70 39.27 13.92
C ASP A 540 1.22 39.04 14.28
N SER A 541 0.32 38.98 13.27
CA SER A 541 -1.08 38.55 13.44
C SER A 541 -1.21 37.11 13.99
N ALA A 542 -0.42 36.17 13.46
CA ALA A 542 -0.39 34.80 13.96
C ALA A 542 0.07 34.73 15.43
N ARG A 543 1.03 35.59 15.81
CA ARG A 543 1.57 35.64 17.17
C ARG A 543 0.54 36.13 18.16
N GLU A 544 -0.14 37.21 17.82
CA GLU A 544 -1.20 37.77 18.64
C GLU A 544 -2.32 36.74 18.85
N SER A 545 -2.72 36.06 17.77
CA SER A 545 -3.73 35.00 17.79
C SER A 545 -3.33 33.84 18.71
N LEU A 546 -2.07 33.36 18.64
CA LEU A 546 -1.57 32.33 19.56
C LEU A 546 -1.49 32.80 21.02
N ALA A 547 -1.11 34.06 21.27
CA ALA A 547 -1.08 34.62 22.62
C ALA A 547 -2.49 34.73 23.24
N GLN A 548 -3.48 35.11 22.43
CA GLN A 548 -4.89 35.13 22.86
C GLN A 548 -5.41 33.71 23.13
N ALA A 549 -5.07 32.72 22.29
CA ALA A 549 -5.39 31.31 22.52
C ALA A 549 -4.74 30.75 23.80
N GLU A 550 -3.48 31.10 24.08
CA GLU A 550 -2.82 30.68 25.32
C GLU A 550 -3.51 31.25 26.56
N LYS A 551 -3.85 32.54 26.53
CA LYS A 551 -4.50 33.24 27.64
C LYS A 551 -5.90 32.67 27.94
N THR A 552 -6.69 32.38 26.91
CA THR A 552 -8.03 31.77 27.04
C THR A 552 -7.92 30.34 27.60
N LEU A 553 -7.10 29.49 26.98
CA LEU A 553 -6.89 28.11 27.43
C LEU A 553 -6.35 28.03 28.86
N SER A 554 -5.36 28.87 29.20
CA SER A 554 -4.75 28.86 30.54
C SER A 554 -5.77 29.19 31.65
N LYS A 555 -6.70 30.12 31.42
CA LYS A 555 -7.78 30.46 32.35
C LYS A 555 -8.77 29.31 32.50
N GLU A 556 -9.19 28.69 31.41
CA GLU A 556 -10.18 27.60 31.46
C GLU A 556 -9.59 26.35 32.10
N VAL A 557 -8.34 25.99 31.77
CA VAL A 557 -7.61 24.91 32.45
C VAL A 557 -7.52 25.17 33.96
N ALA A 558 -7.19 26.40 34.38
CA ALA A 558 -7.12 26.74 35.81
C ALA A 558 -8.48 26.61 36.50
N ARG A 559 -9.56 27.06 35.85
CA ARG A 559 -10.94 26.93 36.36
C ARG A 559 -11.36 25.46 36.52
N ARG A 560 -11.12 24.63 35.49
CA ARG A 560 -11.46 23.20 35.52
C ARG A 560 -10.61 22.43 36.53
N ARG A 561 -9.32 22.76 36.67
CA ARG A 561 -8.46 22.22 37.74
C ARG A 561 -9.00 22.53 39.14
N ALA A 562 -9.47 23.74 39.38
CA ALA A 562 -10.07 24.11 40.66
C ALA A 562 -11.35 23.30 40.95
N ALA A 563 -12.23 23.12 39.95
CA ALA A 563 -13.42 22.29 40.06
C ALA A 563 -13.10 20.80 40.29
N SER A 564 -12.09 20.28 39.58
CA SER A 564 -11.59 18.91 39.73
C SER A 564 -11.02 18.68 41.13
N LYS A 565 -10.24 19.63 41.66
CA LYS A 565 -9.67 19.57 43.02
C LYS A 565 -10.73 19.44 44.10
N ALA A 566 -11.89 20.08 43.96
CA ALA A 566 -13.02 19.92 44.88
C ALA A 566 -13.59 18.48 44.85
N ARG A 567 -13.58 17.81 43.69
CA ARG A 567 -14.09 16.45 43.49
C ARG A 567 -13.10 15.36 43.91
N THR A 568 -11.79 15.64 43.89
CA THR A 568 -10.74 14.64 44.20
C THR A 568 -10.46 14.45 45.69
N GLY A 569 -11.03 15.25 46.60
CA GLY A 569 -10.76 15.14 48.05
C GLY A 569 -10.94 13.72 48.62
N SER A 570 -12.04 13.03 48.26
CA SER A 570 -12.26 11.64 48.68
C SER A 570 -11.29 10.64 48.05
N ALA A 571 -10.78 10.92 46.84
CA ALA A 571 -9.80 10.07 46.15
C ALA A 571 -8.42 10.19 46.81
N VAL A 572 -8.04 11.38 47.28
CA VAL A 572 -6.79 11.60 48.05
C VAL A 572 -6.80 10.74 49.32
N ALA A 573 -7.89 10.75 50.09
CA ALA A 573 -8.02 9.95 51.31
C ALA A 573 -7.98 8.44 51.02
N ARG A 574 -8.64 7.98 49.94
CA ARG A 574 -8.57 6.58 49.51
C ARG A 574 -7.17 6.16 49.06
N GLN A 575 -6.44 7.02 48.36
CA GLN A 575 -5.06 6.76 47.95
C GLN A 575 -4.10 6.68 49.15
N GLU A 576 -4.33 7.50 50.18
CA GLU A 576 -3.57 7.44 51.43
C GLU A 576 -3.81 6.14 52.21
N ARG A 577 -5.06 5.63 52.22
CA ARG A 577 -5.35 4.30 52.79
C ARG A 577 -4.60 3.19 52.07
N LEU A 578 -4.64 3.14 50.74
CA LEU A 578 -3.88 2.14 49.97
C LEU A 578 -2.36 2.24 50.19
N GLN A 579 -1.83 3.46 50.37
CA GLN A 579 -0.43 3.66 50.69
C GLN A 579 -0.06 3.13 52.09
N ASN A 580 -0.95 3.28 53.08
CA ASN A 580 -0.76 2.73 54.42
C ASN A 580 -0.89 1.21 54.43
N GLU A 581 -1.85 0.64 53.69
CA GLU A 581 -1.96 -0.80 53.47
C GLU A 581 -0.67 -1.36 52.82
N ALA A 582 -0.12 -0.68 51.81
CA ALA A 582 1.13 -1.10 51.18
C ALA A 582 2.34 -1.06 52.14
N LYS A 583 2.35 -0.13 53.12
CA LYS A 583 3.34 -0.11 54.21
C LYS A 583 3.16 -1.30 55.16
N GLN A 584 1.92 -1.62 55.54
CA GLN A 584 1.63 -2.78 56.38
C GLN A 584 2.06 -4.08 55.72
N VAL A 585 1.79 -4.27 54.42
CA VAL A 585 2.25 -5.44 53.67
C VAL A 585 3.79 -5.51 53.64
N ALA A 586 4.48 -4.37 53.50
CA ALA A 586 5.94 -4.32 53.56
C ALA A 586 6.48 -4.75 54.94
N GLU A 587 5.86 -4.31 56.04
CA GLU A 587 6.22 -4.71 57.40
C GLU A 587 5.93 -6.20 57.65
N GLN A 588 4.82 -6.72 57.14
CA GLN A 588 4.49 -8.15 57.24
C GLN A 588 5.51 -9.01 56.47
N ALA A 589 5.90 -8.60 55.26
CA ALA A 589 6.95 -9.28 54.51
C ALA A 589 8.28 -9.29 55.30
N GLN A 590 8.65 -8.16 55.92
CA GLN A 590 9.84 -8.09 56.76
C GLN A 590 9.77 -9.03 57.99
N ARG A 591 8.61 -9.13 58.64
CA ARG A 591 8.40 -10.05 59.79
C ARG A 591 8.43 -11.52 59.34
N ALA A 592 7.82 -11.84 58.20
CA ALA A 592 7.88 -13.19 57.62
C ALA A 592 9.33 -13.58 57.30
N ALA A 593 10.15 -12.64 56.83
CA ALA A 593 11.56 -12.88 56.58
C ALA A 593 12.35 -13.14 57.88
N GLN A 594 12.07 -12.40 58.96
CA GLN A 594 12.69 -12.62 60.27
C GLN A 594 12.33 -13.99 60.87
N ARG A 595 11.13 -14.51 60.56
CA ARG A 595 10.67 -15.85 60.97
C ARG A 595 11.17 -16.98 60.06
N GLY A 596 11.93 -16.67 59.00
CA GLY A 596 12.38 -17.65 58.02
C GLY A 596 11.25 -18.22 57.13
N GLN A 597 10.08 -17.58 57.09
CA GLN A 597 8.93 -18.01 56.29
C GLN A 597 9.04 -17.58 54.82
N ILE A 598 9.85 -16.55 54.54
CA ILE A 598 10.31 -16.14 53.20
C ILE A 598 11.83 -15.96 53.22
N THR A 599 12.49 -16.13 52.07
CA THR A 599 13.94 -16.02 51.95
C THR A 599 14.42 -14.57 52.05
N PRO A 600 15.69 -14.34 52.44
CA PRO A 600 16.27 -12.99 52.45
C PRO A 600 16.23 -12.29 51.08
N GLU A 601 16.40 -13.05 49.99
CA GLU A 601 16.31 -12.55 48.62
C GLU A 601 14.88 -12.11 48.26
N GLN A 602 13.87 -12.92 48.60
CA GLN A 602 12.46 -12.58 48.45
C GLN A 602 12.12 -11.28 49.18
N ASN A 603 12.59 -11.13 50.43
CA ASN A 603 12.38 -9.92 51.23
C ASN A 603 13.08 -8.69 50.61
N ALA A 604 14.32 -8.83 50.14
CA ALA A 604 15.05 -7.73 49.51
C ALA A 604 14.37 -7.27 48.21
N ALA A 605 13.87 -8.22 47.39
CA ALA A 605 13.11 -7.92 46.19
C ALA A 605 11.76 -7.25 46.52
N ALA A 606 11.05 -7.76 47.52
CA ALA A 606 9.78 -7.21 47.99
C ALA A 606 9.95 -5.74 48.42
N LYS A 607 10.97 -5.47 49.23
CA LYS A 607 11.28 -4.11 49.73
C LYS A 607 11.53 -3.11 48.60
N ARG A 608 12.37 -3.46 47.62
CA ARG A 608 12.70 -2.55 46.49
C ARG A 608 11.46 -2.20 45.65
N SER A 609 10.64 -3.18 45.31
CA SER A 609 9.46 -2.96 44.47
C SER A 609 8.33 -2.25 45.25
N LEU A 610 8.13 -2.57 46.54
CA LEU A 610 7.19 -1.88 47.42
C LEU A 610 7.56 -0.41 47.64
N ASP A 611 8.84 -0.08 47.84
CA ASP A 611 9.30 1.32 47.89
C ASP A 611 8.98 2.06 46.58
N GLY A 612 9.17 1.38 45.44
CA GLY A 612 8.81 1.90 44.13
C GLY A 612 7.31 2.14 43.96
N ALA A 613 6.47 1.23 44.45
CA ALA A 613 5.02 1.34 44.44
C ALA A 613 4.56 2.49 45.36
N GLN A 614 5.11 2.60 46.57
CA GLN A 614 4.82 3.67 47.51
C GLN A 614 5.17 5.05 46.94
N LYS A 615 6.31 5.20 46.25
CA LYS A 615 6.68 6.45 45.56
C LYS A 615 5.68 6.82 44.45
N ALA A 616 5.21 5.84 43.68
CA ALA A 616 4.21 6.06 42.64
C ALA A 616 2.84 6.43 43.24
N MET A 617 2.43 5.78 44.34
CA MET A 617 1.24 6.14 45.11
C MET A 617 1.32 7.55 45.71
N GLN A 618 2.48 7.95 46.22
CA GLN A 618 2.72 9.30 46.72
C GLN A 618 2.57 10.34 45.61
N ARG A 619 3.16 10.10 44.43
CA ARG A 619 2.98 10.96 43.26
C ARG A 619 1.53 11.01 42.81
N ALA A 620 0.82 9.88 42.83
CA ALA A 620 -0.61 9.85 42.55
C ALA A 620 -1.40 10.73 43.53
N LYS A 621 -1.10 10.67 44.83
CA LYS A 621 -1.68 11.52 45.88
C LYS A 621 -1.44 13.01 45.58
N GLU A 622 -0.22 13.39 45.21
CA GLU A 622 0.13 14.77 44.82
C GLU A 622 -0.62 15.24 43.57
N GLN A 623 -0.76 14.39 42.55
CA GLN A 623 -1.50 14.73 41.32
C GLN A 623 -3.00 14.89 41.59
N LEU A 624 -3.58 14.05 42.46
CA LEU A 624 -4.96 14.21 42.92
C LEU A 624 -5.16 15.52 43.68
N ALA A 625 -4.22 15.89 44.55
CA ALA A 625 -4.23 17.16 45.28
C ALA A 625 -4.09 18.39 44.36
N LYS A 626 -3.44 18.24 43.19
CA LYS A 626 -3.33 19.26 42.14
C LYS A 626 -4.56 19.33 41.21
N GLY A 627 -5.55 18.45 41.37
CA GLY A 627 -6.73 18.40 40.49
C GLY A 627 -6.47 17.74 39.14
N SER A 628 -5.51 16.80 39.07
CA SER A 628 -5.12 16.08 37.85
C SER A 628 -5.38 14.57 37.98
N PRO A 629 -6.65 14.14 38.00
CA PRO A 629 -7.02 12.74 38.27
C PRO A 629 -6.52 11.74 37.23
N ARG A 630 -6.39 12.12 35.94
CA ARG A 630 -5.79 11.23 34.92
C ARG A 630 -4.29 11.02 35.10
N ALA A 631 -3.55 12.08 35.45
CA ALA A 631 -2.13 11.96 35.77
C ALA A 631 -1.92 11.08 37.01
N ALA A 632 -2.80 11.22 38.00
CA ALA A 632 -2.85 10.31 39.14
C ALA A 632 -3.14 8.88 38.70
N ALA A 633 -4.18 8.64 37.88
CA ALA A 633 -4.53 7.31 37.38
C ALA A 633 -3.35 6.58 36.71
N ARG A 634 -2.51 7.31 35.94
CA ARG A 634 -1.26 6.74 35.39
C ARG A 634 -0.28 6.32 36.49
N GLN A 635 -0.02 7.17 37.47
CA GLN A 635 0.84 6.83 38.62
C GLN A 635 0.26 5.70 39.48
N GLN A 636 -1.06 5.59 39.56
CA GLN A 636 -1.75 4.49 40.23
C GLN A 636 -1.59 3.17 39.45
N ALA A 637 -1.71 3.20 38.12
CA ALA A 637 -1.43 2.04 37.28
C ALA A 637 0.04 1.60 37.39
N ASP A 638 0.98 2.56 37.41
CA ASP A 638 2.41 2.29 37.65
C ASP A 638 2.63 1.63 39.02
N ALA A 639 1.95 2.11 40.07
CA ALA A 639 2.01 1.50 41.40
C ALA A 639 1.44 0.07 41.39
N ALA A 640 0.31 -0.16 40.74
CA ALA A 640 -0.27 -1.49 40.59
C ALA A 640 0.67 -2.47 39.87
N ASN A 641 1.33 -2.02 38.81
CA ASN A 641 2.30 -2.83 38.07
C ASN A 641 3.52 -3.20 38.94
N LYS A 642 4.01 -2.27 39.77
CA LYS A 642 5.10 -2.55 40.72
C LYS A 642 4.68 -3.51 41.82
N LEU A 643 3.43 -3.46 42.28
CA LEU A 643 2.89 -4.43 43.25
C LEU A 643 2.80 -5.83 42.64
N ASP A 644 2.33 -5.95 41.41
CA ASP A 644 2.33 -7.23 40.69
C ASP A 644 3.76 -7.74 40.45
N GLU A 645 4.70 -6.87 40.07
CA GLU A 645 6.12 -7.20 39.94
C GLU A 645 6.71 -7.66 41.28
N THR A 646 6.28 -7.07 42.40
CA THR A 646 6.65 -7.50 43.76
C THR A 646 6.19 -8.93 43.99
N ALA A 647 4.91 -9.21 43.73
CA ALA A 647 4.34 -10.55 43.89
C ALA A 647 5.08 -11.59 43.03
N ARG A 648 5.43 -11.24 41.78
CA ARG A 648 6.21 -12.11 40.87
C ARG A 648 7.64 -12.36 41.37
N LYS A 649 8.37 -11.31 41.76
CA LYS A 649 9.75 -11.45 42.25
C LYS A 649 9.84 -12.21 43.56
N MET A 650 8.84 -12.07 44.43
CA MET A 650 8.73 -12.93 45.61
C MET A 650 8.58 -14.39 45.19
N GLN A 651 7.85 -14.69 44.14
CA GLN A 651 7.73 -16.06 43.65
C GLN A 651 9.02 -16.55 42.97
N ASP A 652 9.74 -15.69 42.25
CA ASP A 652 11.00 -16.02 41.56
C ASP A 652 12.16 -16.39 42.50
N ALA A 653 12.32 -15.65 43.60
CA ALA A 653 13.48 -15.81 44.50
C ALA A 653 13.39 -17.06 45.41
N ARG A 654 12.60 -18.05 44.98
CA ARG A 654 12.36 -19.26 45.73
C ARG A 654 13.16 -20.42 45.15
N LYS A 655 13.77 -21.22 46.03
CA LYS A 655 14.39 -22.48 45.65
C LYS A 655 13.32 -23.58 45.63
N LEU A 656 13.20 -24.25 44.48
CA LEU A 656 12.35 -25.43 44.32
C LEU A 656 12.85 -26.60 45.20
N GLY A 657 11.93 -27.36 45.77
CA GLY A 657 12.24 -28.65 46.41
C GLY A 657 12.59 -29.74 45.38
N ARG A 658 13.23 -30.83 45.82
CA ARG A 658 13.67 -31.93 44.92
C ARG A 658 12.54 -32.57 44.12
N GLU A 659 11.35 -32.72 44.69
CA GLU A 659 10.18 -33.27 43.98
C GLU A 659 9.64 -32.31 42.93
N GLN A 660 9.61 -31.02 43.24
CA GLN A 660 9.18 -29.97 42.31
C GLN A 660 10.17 -29.82 41.15
N GLN A 661 11.48 -29.91 41.42
CA GLN A 661 12.50 -29.93 40.37
C GLN A 661 12.31 -31.11 39.41
N LYS A 662 11.95 -32.30 39.91
CA LYS A 662 11.62 -33.45 39.06
C LYS A 662 10.38 -33.19 38.21
N ALA A 663 9.30 -32.68 38.81
CA ALA A 663 8.07 -32.37 38.07
C ALA A 663 8.28 -31.27 37.02
N LEU A 664 9.12 -30.27 37.32
CA LEU A 664 9.49 -29.21 36.39
C LEU A 664 10.35 -29.76 35.23
N ALA A 665 11.29 -30.68 35.50
CA ALA A 665 12.04 -31.38 34.47
C ALA A 665 11.16 -32.27 33.57
N ASP A 666 10.13 -32.90 34.13
CA ASP A 666 9.14 -33.65 33.34
C ASP A 666 8.29 -32.72 32.46
N LEU A 667 7.96 -31.51 32.92
CA LEU A 667 7.32 -30.48 32.10
C LEU A 667 8.26 -29.94 31.01
N ALA A 668 9.55 -29.77 31.32
CA ALA A 668 10.57 -29.37 30.34
C ALA A 668 10.64 -30.36 29.17
N ARG A 669 10.68 -31.67 29.47
CA ARG A 669 10.65 -32.73 28.44
C ARG A 669 9.41 -32.66 27.56
N ARG A 670 8.24 -32.39 28.16
CA ARG A 670 7.00 -32.21 27.39
C ARG A 670 7.03 -30.98 26.49
N GLN A 671 7.70 -29.91 26.91
CA GLN A 671 7.92 -28.74 26.04
C GLN A 671 8.89 -29.02 24.91
N GLU A 672 9.96 -29.78 25.14
CA GLU A 672 10.84 -30.20 24.04
C GLU A 672 10.09 -31.06 23.01
N GLU A 673 9.23 -31.97 23.46
CA GLU A 673 8.34 -32.75 22.58
C GLU A 673 7.38 -31.83 21.82
N LEU A 674 6.76 -30.86 22.50
CA LEU A 674 5.87 -29.90 21.87
C LEU A 674 6.59 -29.06 20.80
N ALA A 675 7.79 -28.55 21.10
CA ALA A 675 8.59 -27.79 20.15
C ALA A 675 8.92 -28.61 18.89
N ARG A 676 9.25 -29.90 19.05
CA ARG A 676 9.46 -30.82 17.92
C ARG A 676 8.20 -30.99 17.08
N ASP A 677 7.04 -31.19 17.71
CA ASP A 677 5.76 -31.33 17.02
C ASP A 677 5.37 -30.04 16.28
N ILE A 678 5.62 -28.86 16.88
CA ILE A 678 5.42 -27.56 16.24
C ILE A 678 6.32 -27.43 14.99
N LEU A 679 7.59 -27.81 15.10
CA LEU A 679 8.54 -27.78 13.98
C LEU A 679 8.12 -28.73 12.86
N GLU A 680 7.63 -29.93 13.20
CA GLU A 680 7.14 -30.89 12.22
C GLU A 680 5.90 -30.35 11.48
N LEU A 681 4.95 -29.76 12.21
CA LEU A 681 3.79 -29.09 11.60
C LEU A 681 4.21 -27.92 10.72
N ALA A 682 5.14 -27.08 11.17
CA ALA A 682 5.70 -25.96 10.41
C ALA A 682 6.46 -26.41 9.14
N ARG A 683 6.93 -27.66 9.06
CA ARG A 683 7.50 -28.26 7.85
C ARG A 683 6.43 -28.75 6.88
N ARG A 684 5.29 -29.24 7.39
CA ARG A 684 4.13 -29.67 6.59
C ARG A 684 3.33 -28.50 6.01
N VAL A 685 3.36 -27.34 6.66
CA VAL A 685 2.75 -26.10 6.16
C VAL A 685 3.53 -25.56 4.95
N ASP A 686 2.83 -25.32 3.83
CA ASP A 686 3.45 -24.89 2.57
C ASP A 686 4.18 -23.54 2.72
N ARG A 687 5.51 -23.56 2.51
CA ARG A 687 6.39 -22.41 2.67
C ARG A 687 6.01 -21.21 1.79
N LYS A 688 5.43 -21.45 0.61
CA LYS A 688 5.11 -20.37 -0.34
C LYS A 688 3.77 -19.72 -0.05
N LYS A 689 2.78 -20.50 0.39
CA LYS A 689 1.41 -20.02 0.58
C LYS A 689 1.18 -19.47 2.00
N ASN A 690 1.88 -20.03 3.00
CA ASN A 690 1.67 -19.76 4.43
C ASN A 690 2.92 -19.28 5.17
N ARG A 691 3.60 -18.27 4.62
CA ARG A 691 4.82 -17.74 5.21
C ARG A 691 4.60 -17.20 6.62
N GLU A 692 3.52 -16.46 6.83
CA GLU A 692 3.19 -15.86 8.14
C GLU A 692 2.89 -16.95 9.17
N ALA A 693 2.01 -17.91 8.84
CA ALA A 693 1.63 -18.98 9.79
C ALA A 693 2.84 -19.82 10.18
N ARG A 694 3.72 -20.07 9.21
CA ARG A 694 4.97 -20.77 9.45
C ARG A 694 5.93 -19.96 10.32
N GLN A 695 6.02 -18.64 10.14
CA GLN A 695 6.83 -17.78 10.99
C GLN A 695 6.29 -17.77 12.43
N SER A 696 4.98 -17.60 12.62
CA SER A 696 4.35 -17.68 13.94
C SER A 696 4.58 -19.05 14.60
N MET A 697 4.52 -20.16 13.85
CA MET A 697 4.89 -21.48 14.39
C MET A 697 6.38 -21.59 14.76
N GLN A 698 7.29 -20.99 13.99
CA GLN A 698 8.72 -20.99 14.32
C GLN A 698 8.99 -20.16 15.58
N GLU A 699 8.32 -19.02 15.73
CA GLU A 699 8.37 -18.20 16.95
C GLU A 699 7.78 -18.98 18.15
N ALA A 700 6.67 -19.70 17.94
CA ALA A 700 6.10 -20.59 18.96
C ALA A 700 7.06 -21.71 19.37
N GLN A 701 7.77 -22.31 18.40
CA GLN A 701 8.78 -23.34 18.65
C GLN A 701 9.91 -22.77 19.51
N SER A 702 10.50 -21.63 19.14
CA SER A 702 11.57 -21.00 19.91
C SER A 702 11.12 -20.65 21.32
N ALA A 703 9.91 -20.10 21.49
CA ALA A 703 9.36 -19.82 22.81
C ALA A 703 9.12 -21.10 23.64
N ALA A 704 8.74 -22.21 23.02
CA ALA A 704 8.61 -23.50 23.69
C ALA A 704 9.97 -24.10 24.10
N GLU A 705 11.00 -23.96 23.27
CA GLU A 705 12.39 -24.36 23.58
C GLU A 705 12.95 -23.53 24.74
N ASP A 706 12.76 -22.20 24.69
CA ASP A 706 13.13 -21.29 25.78
C ASP A 706 12.39 -21.67 27.07
N ALA A 707 11.09 -22.00 26.99
CA ALA A 707 10.33 -22.46 28.16
C ALA A 707 10.93 -23.74 28.76
N ALA A 708 11.33 -24.71 27.93
CA ALA A 708 11.96 -25.94 28.39
C ALA A 708 13.32 -25.70 29.07
N GLU A 709 14.17 -24.84 28.48
CA GLU A 709 15.47 -24.47 29.06
C GLU A 709 15.27 -23.80 30.43
N ARG A 710 14.35 -22.82 30.53
CA ARG A 710 14.02 -22.13 31.77
C ARG A 710 13.46 -23.08 32.84
N MET A 711 12.67 -24.09 32.44
CA MET A 711 12.22 -25.14 33.36
C MET A 711 13.39 -25.98 33.88
N ASN A 712 14.36 -26.33 33.04
CA ASN A 712 15.56 -27.08 33.44
C ASN A 712 16.48 -26.25 34.36
N GLU A 713 16.56 -24.93 34.15
CA GLU A 713 17.29 -23.98 35.00
C GLU A 713 16.58 -23.73 36.36
N GLY A 714 15.32 -24.16 36.51
CA GLY A 714 14.50 -23.89 37.70
C GLY A 714 13.88 -22.49 37.74
N GLU A 715 13.86 -21.78 36.60
CA GLU A 715 13.29 -20.44 36.47
C GLU A 715 11.79 -20.49 36.09
N GLU A 716 10.94 -20.92 37.03
CA GLU A 716 9.50 -21.17 36.78
C GLU A 716 8.76 -20.01 36.09
N ASN A 717 8.99 -18.75 36.50
CA ASN A 717 8.22 -17.63 35.95
C ASN A 717 8.62 -17.30 34.51
N ARG A 718 9.93 -17.39 34.21
CA ARG A 718 10.41 -17.16 32.85
C ARG A 718 9.94 -18.28 31.93
N ALA A 719 9.88 -19.52 32.44
CA ALA A 719 9.26 -20.63 31.75
C ALA A 719 7.77 -20.41 31.47
N GLU A 720 7.01 -19.90 32.46
CA GLU A 720 5.58 -19.61 32.28
C GLU A 720 5.32 -18.50 31.26
N ASP A 721 6.15 -17.46 31.25
CA ASP A 721 6.02 -16.35 30.30
C ASP A 721 6.38 -16.81 28.87
N ALA A 722 7.43 -17.62 28.71
CA ALA A 722 7.79 -18.24 27.43
C ALA A 722 6.70 -19.20 26.93
N ALA A 723 6.11 -20.01 27.81
CA ALA A 723 4.96 -20.87 27.51
C ALA A 723 3.73 -20.08 27.02
N LYS A 724 3.42 -18.94 27.67
CA LYS A 724 2.34 -18.03 27.22
C LYS A 724 2.63 -17.41 25.86
N GLU A 725 3.89 -17.09 25.59
CA GLU A 725 4.30 -16.58 24.28
C GLU A 725 4.13 -17.65 23.20
N ALA A 726 4.54 -18.89 23.48
CA ALA A 726 4.30 -20.03 22.59
C ALA A 726 2.81 -20.23 22.29
N GLU A 727 1.94 -20.19 23.30
CA GLU A 727 0.48 -20.28 23.14
C GLU A 727 -0.08 -19.17 22.24
N ARG A 728 0.31 -17.91 22.49
CA ARG A 728 -0.10 -16.77 21.66
C ARG A 728 0.32 -16.93 20.21
N LYS A 729 1.55 -17.41 19.98
CA LYS A 729 2.10 -17.62 18.64
C LYS A 729 1.43 -18.78 17.91
N LEU A 730 1.00 -19.83 18.62
CA LEU A 730 0.16 -20.88 18.07
C LEU A 730 -1.23 -20.36 17.68
N ASP A 731 -1.83 -19.49 18.49
CA ASP A 731 -3.12 -18.86 18.18
C ASP A 731 -3.03 -17.90 16.97
N GLU A 732 -1.95 -17.11 16.87
CA GLU A 732 -1.66 -16.28 15.69
C GLU A 732 -1.53 -17.15 14.43
N ALA A 733 -0.75 -18.24 14.50
CA ALA A 733 -0.59 -19.18 13.40
C ALA A 733 -1.93 -19.82 12.99
N ARG A 734 -2.77 -20.13 13.98
CA ARG A 734 -4.11 -20.67 13.77
C ARG A 734 -5.01 -19.67 13.05
N GLU A 735 -5.04 -18.42 13.48
CA GLU A 735 -5.83 -17.38 12.82
C GLU A 735 -5.40 -17.19 11.35
N GLN A 736 -4.10 -17.23 11.08
CA GLN A 736 -3.56 -17.12 9.72
C GLN A 736 -3.96 -18.31 8.85
N LEU A 737 -3.90 -19.55 9.37
CA LEU A 737 -4.39 -20.72 8.65
C LEU A 737 -5.93 -20.70 8.49
N GLU A 738 -6.70 -20.20 9.45
CA GLU A 738 -8.16 -20.02 9.31
C GLU A 738 -8.47 -19.04 8.18
N LYS A 739 -7.76 -17.91 8.09
CA LYS A 739 -7.88 -16.95 6.98
C LYS A 739 -7.53 -17.59 5.65
N GLU A 740 -6.51 -18.44 5.58
CA GLU A 740 -6.12 -19.11 4.35
C GLU A 740 -7.15 -20.17 3.93
N ARG A 741 -7.67 -20.98 4.86
CA ARG A 741 -8.79 -21.90 4.59
C ARG A 741 -9.98 -21.14 4.03
N ASP A 742 -10.36 -20.03 4.66
CA ASP A 742 -11.49 -19.22 4.22
C ASP A 742 -11.21 -18.57 2.86
N ARG A 743 -9.95 -18.23 2.56
CA ARG A 743 -9.53 -17.83 1.21
C ARG A 743 -9.74 -18.95 0.20
N TYR A 744 -9.35 -20.19 0.50
CA TYR A 744 -9.58 -21.33 -0.41
C TYR A 744 -11.06 -21.61 -0.62
N MET A 745 -11.88 -21.58 0.43
CA MET A 745 -13.32 -21.73 0.31
C MET A 745 -13.95 -20.64 -0.56
N ARG A 746 -13.49 -19.39 -0.44
CA ARG A 746 -13.94 -18.28 -1.30
C ARG A 746 -13.52 -18.48 -2.76
N LEU A 747 -12.28 -18.91 -3.00
CA LEU A 747 -11.81 -19.22 -4.35
C LEU A 747 -12.60 -20.39 -4.96
N ARG A 748 -12.89 -21.42 -4.17
CA ARG A 748 -13.69 -22.57 -4.58
C ARG A 748 -15.09 -22.13 -5.02
N GLN A 749 -15.73 -21.27 -4.24
CA GLN A 749 -17.03 -20.69 -4.60
C GLN A 749 -16.96 -19.82 -5.86
N GLU A 750 -15.93 -18.99 -6.00
CA GLU A 750 -15.72 -18.16 -7.20
C GLU A 750 -15.60 -19.04 -8.45
N GLU A 751 -14.79 -20.09 -8.39
CA GLU A 751 -14.59 -21.03 -9.48
C GLU A 751 -15.86 -21.85 -9.77
N LEU A 752 -16.58 -22.30 -8.74
CA LEU A 752 -17.83 -23.03 -8.91
C LEU A 752 -18.92 -22.15 -9.55
N LEU A 753 -19.06 -20.89 -9.12
CA LEU A 753 -19.96 -19.92 -9.75
C LEU A 753 -19.57 -19.66 -11.20
N PHE A 754 -18.28 -19.54 -11.48
CA PHE A 754 -17.77 -19.35 -12.82
C PHE A 754 -18.13 -20.54 -13.72
N ARG A 755 -17.87 -21.78 -13.28
CA ARG A 755 -18.25 -23.00 -14.00
C ARG A 755 -19.76 -23.07 -14.25
N ILE A 756 -20.59 -22.76 -13.25
CA ILE A 756 -22.05 -22.74 -13.41
C ILE A 756 -22.47 -21.66 -14.41
N ALA A 757 -21.85 -20.48 -14.39
CA ALA A 757 -22.13 -19.42 -15.36
C ALA A 757 -21.73 -19.81 -16.80
N GLU A 758 -20.60 -20.51 -16.98
CA GLU A 758 -20.20 -21.05 -18.28
C GLU A 758 -21.18 -22.12 -18.77
N GLU A 759 -21.60 -23.05 -17.90
CA GLU A 759 -22.60 -24.07 -18.26
C GLU A 759 -23.97 -23.45 -18.60
N VAL A 760 -24.43 -22.45 -17.84
CA VAL A 760 -25.67 -21.71 -18.17
C VAL A 760 -25.52 -20.95 -19.48
N GLN A 761 -24.35 -20.39 -19.78
CA GLN A 761 -24.10 -19.76 -21.08
C GLN A 761 -24.18 -20.78 -22.22
N LEU A 762 -23.64 -21.99 -22.04
CA LEU A 762 -23.78 -23.06 -23.03
C LEU A 762 -25.25 -23.47 -23.22
N LEU A 763 -26.07 -23.46 -22.16
CA LEU A 763 -27.52 -23.66 -22.27
C LEU A 763 -28.18 -22.54 -23.10
N VAL A 764 -27.83 -21.26 -22.86
CA VAL A 764 -28.34 -20.12 -23.63
C VAL A 764 -27.99 -20.26 -25.11
N GLU A 765 -26.72 -20.50 -25.44
CA GLU A 765 -26.24 -20.59 -26.83
C GLU A 765 -26.91 -21.74 -27.59
N LYS A 766 -27.10 -22.89 -26.92
CA LYS A 766 -27.81 -24.03 -27.51
C LYS A 766 -29.30 -23.75 -27.68
N GLN A 767 -29.94 -23.14 -26.68
CA GLN A 767 -31.36 -22.81 -26.75
C GLN A 767 -31.66 -21.80 -27.86
N ASP A 768 -30.84 -20.76 -27.99
CA ASP A 768 -30.96 -19.78 -29.07
C ASP A 768 -30.86 -20.46 -30.45
N GLY A 769 -29.87 -21.35 -30.61
CA GLY A 769 -29.71 -22.12 -31.85
C GLY A 769 -30.89 -23.06 -32.15
N ILE A 770 -31.51 -23.66 -31.12
CA ILE A 770 -32.73 -24.48 -31.29
C ILE A 770 -33.93 -23.58 -31.63
N GLY A 771 -34.09 -22.45 -30.95
CA GLY A 771 -35.14 -21.46 -31.19
C GLY A 771 -35.11 -20.92 -32.62
N GLN A 772 -33.94 -20.51 -33.13
CA GLN A 772 -33.77 -20.04 -34.50
C GLN A 772 -34.14 -21.11 -35.53
N ARG A 773 -33.72 -22.37 -35.31
CA ARG A 773 -34.11 -23.49 -36.18
C ARG A 773 -35.61 -23.79 -36.12
N THR A 774 -36.22 -23.61 -34.95
CA THR A 774 -37.66 -23.79 -34.75
C THR A 774 -38.44 -22.67 -35.46
N SER A 775 -37.98 -21.43 -35.38
CA SER A 775 -38.54 -20.29 -36.12
C SER A 775 -38.46 -20.48 -37.64
N GLN A 776 -37.30 -20.89 -38.16
CA GLN A 776 -37.14 -21.22 -39.58
C GLN A 776 -38.07 -22.35 -40.02
N LEU A 777 -38.29 -23.35 -39.16
CA LEU A 777 -39.26 -24.41 -39.42
C LEU A 777 -40.70 -23.86 -39.43
N ALA A 778 -41.04 -22.95 -38.54
CA ALA A 778 -42.34 -22.27 -38.50
C ALA A 778 -42.59 -21.46 -39.77
N GLU A 779 -41.61 -20.67 -40.21
CA GLU A 779 -41.65 -19.91 -41.47
C GLU A 779 -41.85 -20.83 -42.68
N SER A 780 -41.15 -21.97 -42.70
CA SER A 780 -41.30 -22.96 -43.77
C SER A 780 -42.66 -23.67 -43.77
N LEU A 781 -43.37 -23.64 -42.64
CA LEU A 781 -44.70 -24.20 -42.50
C LEU A 781 -45.76 -23.25 -43.08
N GLY A 782 -45.58 -21.92 -42.90
CA GLY A 782 -46.57 -20.90 -43.24
C GLY A 782 -47.90 -21.14 -42.50
N ASP A 783 -49.03 -20.81 -43.15
CA ASP A 783 -50.37 -21.00 -42.57
C ASP A 783 -50.87 -22.46 -42.59
N LYS A 784 -49.99 -23.43 -42.86
CA LYS A 784 -50.40 -24.84 -42.93
C LYS A 784 -50.66 -25.38 -41.53
N GLU A 785 -51.92 -25.71 -41.27
CA GLU A 785 -52.39 -26.28 -40.00
C GLU A 785 -51.72 -27.63 -39.63
N ARG A 786 -51.09 -28.34 -40.58
CA ARG A 786 -50.47 -29.66 -40.34
C ARG A 786 -49.01 -29.73 -40.75
N VAL A 787 -48.16 -30.13 -39.80
CA VAL A 787 -46.72 -30.39 -40.03
C VAL A 787 -46.51 -31.59 -40.99
N PRO A 788 -45.90 -31.38 -42.17
CA PRO A 788 -45.54 -32.43 -43.12
C PRO A 788 -44.61 -33.48 -42.49
N ARG A 789 -44.74 -34.75 -42.89
CA ARG A 789 -43.96 -35.88 -42.33
C ARG A 789 -42.44 -35.64 -42.34
N ARG A 790 -41.90 -34.99 -43.38
CA ARG A 790 -40.48 -34.65 -43.50
C ARG A 790 -40.02 -33.65 -42.42
N LEU A 791 -40.85 -32.67 -42.08
CA LEU A 791 -40.57 -31.67 -41.04
C LEU A 791 -40.75 -32.25 -39.63
N ARG A 792 -41.67 -33.20 -39.43
CA ARG A 792 -41.85 -33.89 -38.13
C ARG A 792 -40.59 -34.56 -37.62
N SER A 793 -39.79 -35.17 -38.50
CA SER A 793 -38.53 -35.78 -38.08
C SER A 793 -37.51 -34.75 -37.59
N ARG A 794 -37.46 -33.57 -38.22
CA ARG A 794 -36.58 -32.47 -37.77
C ARG A 794 -37.05 -31.92 -36.44
N LEU A 795 -38.35 -31.72 -36.28
CA LEU A 795 -38.95 -31.24 -35.03
C LEU A 795 -38.74 -32.22 -33.88
N LYS A 796 -38.87 -33.54 -34.13
CA LYS A 796 -38.55 -34.56 -33.14
C LYS A 796 -37.08 -34.51 -32.71
N ASN A 797 -36.15 -34.27 -33.64
CA ASN A 797 -34.73 -34.12 -33.30
C ASN A 797 -34.47 -32.86 -32.47
N LEU A 798 -35.15 -31.73 -32.78
CA LEU A 798 -35.09 -30.54 -31.93
C LEU A 798 -35.67 -30.81 -30.54
N GLY A 799 -36.80 -31.51 -30.45
CA GLY A 799 -37.37 -31.94 -29.17
C GLY A 799 -36.44 -32.82 -28.35
N GLN A 800 -35.65 -33.70 -28.98
CA GLN A 800 -34.59 -34.46 -28.28
C GLN A 800 -33.49 -33.55 -27.73
N GLN A 801 -33.09 -32.53 -28.48
CA GLN A 801 -32.11 -31.53 -28.02
C GLN A 801 -32.65 -30.72 -26.84
N GLU A 802 -33.94 -30.33 -26.87
CA GLU A 802 -34.62 -29.68 -25.73
C GLU A 802 -34.56 -30.57 -24.47
N GLY A 803 -34.82 -31.88 -24.61
CA GLY A 803 -34.71 -32.83 -23.51
C GLY A 803 -33.29 -33.02 -22.95
N GLU A 804 -32.27 -32.96 -23.81
CA GLU A 804 -30.87 -32.96 -23.38
C GLU A 804 -30.52 -31.69 -22.59
N LEU A 805 -31.06 -30.53 -22.98
CA LEU A 805 -30.90 -29.28 -22.22
C LEU A 805 -31.64 -29.34 -20.88
N ALA A 806 -32.84 -29.92 -20.84
CA ALA A 806 -33.60 -30.11 -19.61
C ALA A 806 -32.82 -30.95 -18.59
N ALA A 807 -32.25 -32.07 -19.02
CA ALA A 807 -31.42 -32.92 -18.17
C ALA A 807 -30.19 -32.18 -17.59
N ARG A 808 -29.53 -31.35 -18.40
CA ARG A 808 -28.41 -30.51 -17.96
C ARG A 808 -28.85 -29.43 -16.97
N ALA A 809 -29.98 -28.77 -17.21
CA ALA A 809 -30.54 -27.77 -16.30
C ALA A 809 -30.88 -28.38 -14.93
N ARG A 810 -31.47 -29.60 -14.90
CA ARG A 810 -31.71 -30.35 -13.64
C ARG A 810 -30.41 -30.67 -12.90
N PHE A 811 -29.40 -31.16 -13.62
CA PHE A 811 -28.10 -31.44 -13.04
C PHE A 811 -27.48 -30.19 -12.37
N LEU A 812 -27.52 -29.03 -13.04
CA LEU A 812 -27.06 -27.77 -12.44
C LEU A 812 -27.89 -27.34 -11.23
N ALA A 813 -29.22 -27.55 -11.28
CA ALA A 813 -30.10 -27.24 -10.16
C ALA A 813 -29.76 -28.08 -8.92
N GLU A 814 -29.50 -29.39 -9.07
CA GLU A 814 -29.08 -30.25 -7.97
C GLU A 814 -27.74 -29.80 -7.34
N HIS A 815 -26.80 -29.34 -8.16
CA HIS A 815 -25.52 -28.79 -7.68
C HIS A 815 -25.71 -27.49 -6.89
N LEU A 816 -26.57 -26.60 -7.35
CA LEU A 816 -26.91 -25.36 -6.64
C LEU A 816 -27.69 -25.61 -5.35
N GLN A 817 -28.53 -26.64 -5.33
CA GLN A 817 -29.28 -27.05 -4.14
C GLN A 817 -28.34 -27.55 -3.05
N LYS A 818 -27.32 -28.37 -3.39
CA LYS A 818 -26.30 -28.84 -2.43
C LYS A 818 -25.49 -27.70 -1.81
N GLU A 819 -25.30 -26.62 -2.56
CA GLU A 819 -24.61 -25.40 -2.10
C GLU A 819 -25.56 -24.41 -1.39
N GLY A 820 -26.84 -24.77 -1.25
CA GLY A 820 -27.84 -24.05 -0.47
C GLY A 820 -28.41 -22.79 -1.13
N SER A 821 -28.39 -22.71 -2.47
CA SER A 821 -29.03 -21.62 -3.20
C SER A 821 -30.46 -22.00 -3.59
N LEU A 822 -31.46 -21.40 -2.96
CA LEU A 822 -32.88 -21.73 -3.17
C LEU A 822 -33.39 -21.17 -4.50
N VAL A 823 -33.14 -19.88 -4.74
CA VAL A 823 -33.76 -19.15 -5.87
C VAL A 823 -33.17 -19.58 -7.21
N PHE A 824 -31.85 -19.76 -7.27
CA PHE A 824 -31.18 -20.18 -8.51
C PHE A 824 -31.56 -21.61 -8.88
N THR A 825 -31.72 -22.49 -7.89
CA THR A 825 -32.23 -23.85 -8.06
C THR A 825 -33.63 -23.84 -8.66
N TYR A 826 -34.54 -23.04 -8.11
CA TYR A 826 -35.90 -22.93 -8.64
C TYR A 826 -35.93 -22.46 -10.10
N VAL A 827 -35.14 -21.44 -10.46
CA VAL A 827 -35.13 -20.94 -11.84
C VAL A 827 -34.69 -22.02 -12.83
N LEU A 828 -33.66 -22.81 -12.48
CA LEU A 828 -33.19 -23.91 -13.33
C LEU A 828 -34.16 -25.09 -13.38
N GLN A 829 -34.83 -25.42 -12.27
CA GLN A 829 -35.89 -26.43 -12.26
C GLN A 829 -37.06 -26.02 -13.16
N ALA A 830 -37.50 -24.77 -13.05
CA ALA A 830 -38.58 -24.25 -13.89
C ALA A 830 -38.17 -24.20 -15.37
N VAL A 831 -36.91 -23.87 -15.68
CA VAL A 831 -36.37 -23.98 -17.05
C VAL A 831 -36.38 -25.43 -17.54
N ALA A 832 -35.96 -26.38 -16.70
CA ALA A 832 -35.97 -27.80 -17.08
C ALA A 832 -37.40 -28.32 -17.36
N GLU A 833 -38.37 -27.94 -16.54
CA GLU A 833 -39.78 -28.29 -16.74
C GLU A 833 -40.33 -27.73 -18.06
N ASP A 834 -40.04 -26.47 -18.38
CA ASP A 834 -40.45 -25.84 -19.64
C ASP A 834 -39.80 -26.51 -20.86
N LEU A 835 -38.53 -26.91 -20.76
CA LEU A 835 -37.80 -27.65 -21.81
C LEU A 835 -38.36 -29.06 -22.02
N ASP A 836 -38.76 -29.76 -20.94
CA ASP A 836 -39.43 -31.06 -21.02
C ASP A 836 -40.80 -30.94 -21.69
N GLU A 837 -41.56 -29.88 -21.38
CA GLU A 837 -42.84 -29.60 -22.04
C GLU A 837 -42.64 -29.34 -23.54
N LEU A 838 -41.64 -28.53 -23.92
CA LEU A 838 -41.26 -28.30 -25.31
C LEU A 838 -40.86 -29.60 -26.02
N GLN A 839 -40.04 -30.45 -25.40
CA GLN A 839 -39.70 -31.77 -25.92
C GLN A 839 -40.94 -32.61 -26.21
N ASN A 840 -41.89 -32.65 -25.26
CA ASN A 840 -43.13 -33.42 -25.38
C ASN A 840 -44.02 -32.88 -26.51
N ASN A 841 -44.16 -31.55 -26.61
CA ASN A 841 -44.93 -30.88 -27.66
C ASN A 841 -44.34 -31.11 -29.05
N MET A 842 -43.02 -31.04 -29.20
CA MET A 842 -42.31 -31.31 -30.46
C MET A 842 -42.35 -32.80 -30.85
N SER A 843 -42.38 -33.69 -29.87
CA SER A 843 -42.39 -35.15 -30.06
C SER A 843 -43.80 -35.74 -30.18
N ALA A 844 -44.84 -34.93 -29.96
CA ALA A 844 -46.24 -35.37 -29.97
C ALA A 844 -46.64 -35.96 -31.33
N ARG A 845 -47.68 -36.81 -31.33
CA ARG A 845 -48.21 -37.43 -32.55
C ARG A 845 -48.71 -36.39 -33.57
N ARG A 846 -49.19 -35.25 -33.08
CA ARG A 846 -49.59 -34.07 -33.84
C ARG A 846 -48.87 -32.85 -33.25
N PRO A 847 -47.62 -32.59 -33.66
CA PRO A 847 -46.87 -31.48 -33.09
C PRO A 847 -47.36 -30.16 -33.69
N SER A 848 -47.43 -29.12 -32.86
CA SER A 848 -47.80 -27.75 -33.25
C SER A 848 -46.57 -26.85 -33.17
N VAL A 849 -46.19 -26.23 -34.28
CA VAL A 849 -45.15 -25.19 -34.32
C VAL A 849 -45.87 -23.86 -34.54
N GLY A 850 -46.25 -23.21 -33.44
CA GLY A 850 -47.02 -21.96 -33.45
C GLY A 850 -46.43 -20.93 -32.50
N ALA A 851 -47.11 -19.78 -32.41
CA ALA A 851 -46.70 -18.66 -31.55
C ALA A 851 -46.49 -19.09 -30.09
N ASP A 852 -47.29 -20.02 -29.57
CA ASP A 852 -47.16 -20.54 -28.20
C ASP A 852 -45.82 -21.25 -27.93
N MET A 853 -45.40 -22.11 -28.86
CA MET A 853 -44.14 -22.86 -28.73
C MET A 853 -42.93 -21.95 -28.83
N LEU A 854 -42.94 -21.04 -29.82
CA LEU A 854 -41.88 -20.03 -29.97
C LEU A 854 -41.83 -19.08 -28.77
N GLY A 855 -43.00 -18.68 -28.26
CA GLY A 855 -43.13 -17.90 -27.04
C GLY A 855 -42.51 -18.63 -25.84
N GLN A 856 -42.82 -19.91 -25.64
CA GLN A 856 -42.24 -20.72 -24.56
C GLN A 856 -40.72 -20.88 -24.67
N GLN A 857 -40.18 -21.08 -25.88
CA GLN A 857 -38.73 -21.09 -26.12
C GLN A 857 -38.07 -19.75 -25.76
N ASP A 858 -38.70 -18.64 -26.13
CA ASP A 858 -38.24 -17.29 -25.79
C ASP A 858 -38.32 -17.01 -24.28
N GLU A 859 -39.32 -17.54 -23.57
CA GLU A 859 -39.38 -17.46 -22.12
C GLU A 859 -38.21 -18.19 -21.45
N VAL A 860 -37.92 -19.41 -21.90
CA VAL A 860 -36.78 -20.19 -21.40
C VAL A 860 -35.47 -19.43 -21.63
N LEU A 861 -35.28 -18.90 -22.85
CA LEU A 861 -34.11 -18.09 -23.18
C LEU A 861 -34.00 -16.84 -22.30
N THR A 862 -35.10 -16.12 -22.08
CA THR A 862 -35.13 -14.92 -21.23
C THR A 862 -34.77 -15.25 -19.79
N ARG A 863 -35.25 -16.37 -19.24
CA ARG A 863 -34.90 -16.81 -17.88
C ARG A 863 -33.45 -17.24 -17.76
N LEU A 864 -32.93 -18.01 -18.71
CA LEU A 864 -31.52 -18.40 -18.75
C LEU A 864 -30.60 -17.17 -18.84
N ASN A 865 -30.97 -16.18 -19.66
CA ASN A 865 -30.25 -14.90 -19.75
C ASN A 865 -30.29 -14.10 -18.44
N THR A 866 -31.45 -14.07 -17.78
CA THR A 866 -31.60 -13.40 -16.47
C THR A 866 -30.75 -14.07 -15.40
N LEU A 867 -30.75 -15.40 -15.35
CA LEU A 867 -29.92 -16.21 -14.47
C LEU A 867 -28.42 -15.98 -14.74
N LEU A 868 -28.01 -16.03 -16.01
CA LEU A 868 -26.63 -15.79 -16.43
C LEU A 868 -26.16 -14.39 -16.03
N GLY A 869 -27.03 -13.38 -16.20
CA GLY A 869 -26.76 -12.01 -15.78
C GLY A 869 -26.52 -11.90 -14.27
N ALA A 870 -27.35 -12.57 -13.46
CA ALA A 870 -27.19 -12.61 -12.00
C ALA A 870 -25.90 -13.32 -11.57
N LEU A 871 -25.61 -14.49 -12.16
CA LEU A 871 -24.38 -15.24 -11.88
C LEU A 871 -23.11 -14.44 -12.23
N ARG A 872 -23.07 -13.81 -13.41
CA ARG A 872 -21.93 -12.98 -13.83
C ARG A 872 -21.74 -11.75 -12.95
N ALA A 873 -22.82 -11.12 -12.50
CA ALA A 873 -22.76 -10.01 -11.57
C ALA A 873 -22.13 -10.45 -10.23
N GLU A 874 -22.48 -11.63 -9.75
CA GLU A 874 -21.93 -12.19 -8.50
C GLU A 874 -20.46 -12.60 -8.66
N VAL A 875 -20.08 -13.26 -9.76
CA VAL A 875 -18.66 -13.56 -10.06
C VAL A 875 -17.83 -12.27 -10.09
N LYS A 876 -18.33 -11.21 -10.75
CA LYS A 876 -17.65 -9.92 -10.81
C LYS A 876 -17.51 -9.30 -9.41
N ARG A 877 -18.55 -9.37 -8.59
CA ARG A 877 -18.54 -8.87 -7.20
C ARG A 877 -17.50 -9.61 -6.36
N LYS A 878 -17.52 -10.95 -6.33
CA LYS A 878 -16.54 -11.75 -5.57
C LYS A 878 -15.10 -11.48 -6.02
N ARG A 879 -14.88 -11.30 -7.32
CA ARG A 879 -13.57 -10.93 -7.85
C ARG A 879 -13.13 -9.52 -7.40
N SER A 880 -14.06 -8.58 -7.33
CA SER A 880 -13.80 -7.23 -6.78
C SER A 880 -13.48 -7.26 -5.29
N ASP A 881 -14.22 -8.05 -4.49
CA ASP A 881 -13.97 -8.22 -3.06
C ASP A 881 -12.58 -8.82 -2.82
N ARG A 882 -12.18 -9.82 -3.63
CA ARG A 882 -10.84 -10.40 -3.62
C ARG A 882 -9.73 -9.38 -3.92
N ASN A 883 -9.95 -8.48 -4.87
CA ASN A 883 -8.99 -7.44 -5.20
C ASN A 883 -8.87 -6.38 -4.09
N ASN A 884 -9.94 -6.10 -3.35
CA ASN A 884 -9.90 -5.20 -2.21
C ASN A 884 -9.19 -5.83 -1.01
N ASP A 885 -9.40 -7.11 -0.72
CA ASP A 885 -8.71 -7.84 0.35
C ASP A 885 -7.20 -7.97 0.13
N GLN A 886 -6.74 -7.92 -1.14
CA GLN A 886 -5.33 -8.05 -1.49
C GLN A 886 -4.54 -6.74 -1.47
N LYS A 887 -5.16 -5.58 -1.22
CA LYS A 887 -4.43 -4.31 -1.10
C LYS A 887 -3.78 -4.22 0.28
N PRO A 888 -2.46 -4.43 0.42
CA PRO A 888 -1.78 -4.36 1.69
C PRO A 888 -1.36 -2.90 1.90
N GLY A 889 -1.87 -2.22 2.93
CA GLY A 889 -1.10 -1.14 3.54
C GLY A 889 -1.65 0.29 3.61
N GLU A 890 -2.96 0.54 3.51
CA GLU A 890 -3.49 1.88 3.87
C GLU A 890 -4.55 1.80 4.97
N GLN A 891 -4.06 1.93 6.21
CA GLN A 891 -4.77 2.47 7.38
C GLN A 891 -6.22 2.01 7.62
N ARG A 892 -6.43 0.70 7.83
CA ARG A 892 -7.54 0.22 8.66
C ARG A 892 -7.01 -0.20 10.03
N ASP A 893 -6.50 0.76 10.78
CA ASP A 893 -6.22 0.55 12.20
C ASP A 893 -7.53 0.64 13.00
N GLN A 894 -7.82 -0.42 13.75
CA GLN A 894 -8.61 -0.44 14.99
C GLN A 894 -10.15 -0.36 14.97
N GLN A 895 -10.83 -0.80 13.92
CA GLN A 895 -12.19 -1.33 14.11
C GLN A 895 -12.20 -2.81 13.76
N GLU A 896 -11.87 -3.64 14.76
CA GLU A 896 -12.25 -5.05 14.75
C GLU A 896 -13.78 -5.10 14.55
N PRO A 897 -14.29 -5.64 13.43
CA PRO A 897 -15.71 -5.86 13.30
C PRO A 897 -16.15 -6.78 14.46
N PRO A 898 -17.29 -6.49 15.12
CA PRO A 898 -17.76 -7.28 16.23
C PRO A 898 -17.83 -8.75 15.81
N LYS A 899 -17.16 -9.63 16.58
CA LYS A 899 -17.18 -11.09 16.41
C LYS A 899 -18.60 -11.62 16.66
N ASN A 900 -19.50 -11.39 15.71
CA ASN A 900 -20.81 -12.01 15.69
C ASN A 900 -20.62 -13.44 15.20
N THR A 901 -20.78 -14.40 16.11
CA THR A 901 -20.52 -15.84 15.91
C THR A 901 -21.35 -16.48 14.78
N ASN A 902 -22.41 -15.83 14.30
CA ASN A 902 -23.24 -16.32 13.18
C ASN A 902 -22.77 -15.86 11.78
N GLU A 903 -21.71 -15.06 11.66
CA GLU A 903 -21.24 -14.59 10.36
C GLU A 903 -20.43 -15.64 9.58
N GLY A 904 -19.84 -16.62 10.28
CA GLY A 904 -18.99 -17.66 9.68
C GLY A 904 -19.72 -18.52 8.65
N ASP A 905 -20.96 -18.91 8.93
CA ASP A 905 -21.73 -19.76 8.02
C ASP A 905 -22.40 -18.98 6.89
N ARG A 906 -22.69 -17.69 7.08
CA ARG A 906 -23.19 -16.81 6.00
C ARG A 906 -22.14 -16.55 4.93
N LYS A 907 -20.84 -16.50 5.32
CA LYS A 907 -19.72 -16.34 4.38
C LYS A 907 -19.43 -17.60 3.55
N ARG A 908 -20.02 -18.75 3.89
CA ARG A 908 -19.78 -20.05 3.23
C ARG A 908 -20.75 -20.37 2.10
N LYS A 909 -21.78 -19.57 1.85
CA LYS A 909 -22.73 -19.82 0.76
C LYS A 909 -22.16 -19.41 -0.59
N LEU A 910 -22.43 -20.22 -1.61
CA LEU A 910 -21.99 -19.98 -2.98
C LEU A 910 -22.54 -18.65 -3.51
N VAL A 911 -23.85 -18.47 -3.39
CA VAL A 911 -24.57 -17.25 -3.75
C VAL A 911 -24.96 -16.52 -2.47
N PRO A 912 -24.61 -15.23 -2.31
CA PRO A 912 -25.06 -14.43 -1.17
C PRO A 912 -26.57 -14.20 -1.22
N ASP A 913 -27.17 -14.10 -0.04
CA ASP A 913 -28.60 -13.81 0.17
C ASP A 913 -29.10 -12.58 -0.62
N VAL A 914 -28.26 -11.56 -0.74
CA VAL A 914 -28.56 -10.34 -1.50
C VAL A 914 -28.74 -10.64 -2.99
N ALA A 915 -27.93 -11.53 -3.56
CA ALA A 915 -28.03 -11.91 -4.96
C ALA A 915 -29.29 -12.76 -5.21
N GLU A 916 -29.66 -13.64 -4.26
CA GLU A 916 -30.93 -14.40 -4.32
C GLU A 916 -32.15 -13.46 -4.29
N LEU A 917 -32.15 -12.47 -3.40
CA LEU A 917 -33.21 -11.46 -3.34
C LEU A 917 -33.27 -10.57 -4.59
N GLN A 918 -32.12 -10.20 -5.16
CA GLN A 918 -32.07 -9.44 -6.41
C GLN A 918 -32.65 -10.24 -7.59
N LEU A 919 -32.35 -11.55 -7.65
CA LEU A 919 -32.93 -12.43 -8.65
C LEU A 919 -34.45 -12.59 -8.44
N LEU A 920 -34.90 -12.84 -7.20
CA LEU A 920 -36.34 -12.89 -6.87
C LEU A 920 -37.07 -11.61 -7.30
N LYS A 921 -36.53 -10.44 -6.97
CA LYS A 921 -37.08 -9.15 -7.38
C LYS A 921 -37.20 -9.05 -8.90
N ARG A 922 -36.18 -9.51 -9.64
CA ARG A 922 -36.18 -9.47 -11.09
C ARG A 922 -37.20 -10.42 -11.71
N LEU A 923 -37.37 -11.61 -11.13
CA LEU A 923 -38.40 -12.57 -11.53
C LEU A 923 -39.82 -12.01 -11.29
N GLU A 924 -40.02 -11.32 -10.16
CA GLU A 924 -41.30 -10.67 -9.84
C GLU A 924 -41.63 -9.54 -10.83
N ILE A 925 -40.65 -8.69 -11.16
CA ILE A 925 -40.82 -7.62 -12.15
C ILE A 925 -41.17 -8.22 -13.52
N ASP A 926 -40.42 -9.22 -13.99
CA ASP A 926 -40.68 -9.89 -15.28
C ASP A 926 -42.08 -10.54 -15.30
N SER A 927 -42.48 -11.21 -14.21
CA SER A 927 -43.81 -11.81 -14.11
C SER A 927 -44.92 -10.75 -14.18
N ARG A 928 -44.77 -9.60 -13.52
CA ARG A 928 -45.74 -8.50 -13.56
C ARG A 928 -45.80 -7.81 -14.91
N GLU A 929 -44.66 -7.57 -15.55
CA GLU A 929 -44.58 -6.98 -16.89
C GLU A 929 -45.27 -7.88 -17.91
N ARG A 930 -45.06 -9.20 -17.84
CA ARG A 930 -45.73 -10.18 -18.71
C ARG A 930 -47.24 -10.25 -18.48
N ILE A 931 -47.69 -10.28 -17.23
CA ILE A 931 -49.13 -10.23 -16.91
C ILE A 931 -49.74 -8.93 -17.45
N SER A 932 -49.07 -7.79 -17.25
CA SER A 932 -49.56 -6.49 -17.74
C SER A 932 -49.58 -6.42 -19.27
N GLY A 933 -48.54 -6.93 -19.94
CA GLY A 933 -48.48 -7.01 -21.39
C GLY A 933 -49.57 -7.93 -21.96
N PHE A 934 -49.81 -9.07 -21.32
CA PHE A 934 -50.91 -9.97 -21.67
C PHE A 934 -52.28 -9.29 -21.55
N LEU A 935 -52.52 -8.54 -20.46
CA LEU A 935 -53.77 -7.80 -20.28
C LEU A 935 -53.95 -6.67 -21.30
N ARG A 936 -52.88 -5.95 -21.65
CA ARG A 936 -52.92 -4.89 -22.68
C ARG A 936 -53.20 -5.44 -24.08
N LEU A 937 -52.61 -6.57 -24.43
CA LEU A 937 -52.83 -7.20 -25.74
C LEU A 937 -54.23 -7.83 -25.86
N ASN A 938 -54.91 -8.07 -24.74
CA ASN A 938 -56.24 -8.68 -24.68
C ASN A 938 -57.24 -7.77 -23.95
N GLU A 939 -57.18 -6.45 -24.19
CA GLU A 939 -57.97 -5.44 -23.49
C GLU A 939 -59.50 -5.62 -23.71
N GLU A 940 -59.88 -6.21 -24.84
CA GLU A 940 -61.20 -6.80 -25.09
C GLU A 940 -61.08 -8.32 -24.92
N ILE A 941 -61.21 -8.85 -23.69
CA ILE A 941 -61.32 -10.30 -23.49
C ILE A 941 -62.69 -10.72 -24.02
N PRO A 942 -62.82 -11.36 -25.20
CA PRO A 942 -64.11 -11.82 -25.66
C PRO A 942 -64.57 -12.93 -24.71
N GLU A 943 -65.88 -13.07 -24.49
CA GLU A 943 -66.47 -14.23 -23.81
C GLU A 943 -66.19 -15.51 -24.65
N GLY A 944 -64.98 -16.04 -24.56
CA GLY A 944 -64.46 -17.06 -25.47
C GLY A 944 -62.95 -17.01 -25.71
N MET A 945 -62.14 -16.57 -24.73
CA MET A 945 -60.68 -16.52 -24.84
C MET A 945 -60.11 -17.84 -25.38
N GLU A 946 -59.26 -17.74 -26.41
CA GLU A 946 -58.61 -18.87 -27.05
C GLU A 946 -57.89 -19.75 -26.01
N GLN A 947 -58.00 -21.08 -26.14
CA GLN A 947 -57.45 -22.02 -25.14
C GLN A 947 -55.94 -21.85 -24.91
N ALA A 948 -55.20 -21.40 -25.93
CA ALA A 948 -53.79 -21.04 -25.85
C ALA A 948 -53.53 -19.88 -24.89
N ALA A 949 -54.26 -18.76 -25.06
CA ALA A 949 -54.16 -17.58 -24.21
C ALA A 949 -54.51 -17.89 -22.74
N GLN A 950 -55.54 -18.73 -22.51
CA GLN A 950 -55.90 -19.18 -21.15
C GLN A 950 -54.78 -19.99 -20.47
N ARG A 951 -54.08 -20.86 -21.21
CA ARG A 951 -52.96 -21.64 -20.67
C ARG A 951 -51.79 -20.74 -20.30
N SER A 952 -51.46 -19.77 -21.15
CA SER A 952 -50.40 -18.79 -20.91
C SER A 952 -50.69 -17.95 -19.66
N LEU A 953 -51.92 -17.46 -19.49
CA LEU A 953 -52.31 -16.70 -18.30
C LEU A 953 -52.24 -17.55 -17.02
N ARG A 954 -52.71 -18.80 -17.05
CA ARG A 954 -52.62 -19.72 -15.90
C ARG A 954 -51.17 -20.00 -15.52
N ARG A 955 -50.29 -20.19 -16.51
CA ARG A 955 -48.85 -20.39 -16.27
C ARG A 955 -48.21 -19.17 -15.62
N LEU A 956 -48.54 -17.96 -16.08
CA LEU A 956 -48.07 -16.71 -15.47
C LEU A 956 -48.57 -16.54 -14.03
N ALA A 957 -49.85 -16.82 -13.77
CA ALA A 957 -50.43 -16.75 -12.44
C ALA A 957 -49.79 -17.76 -11.47
N PHE A 958 -49.62 -19.01 -11.91
CA PHE A 958 -48.93 -20.04 -11.10
C PHE A 958 -47.48 -19.65 -10.81
N ARG A 959 -46.77 -19.08 -11.78
CA ARG A 959 -45.39 -18.60 -11.60
C ARG A 959 -45.31 -17.48 -10.55
N HIS A 960 -46.21 -16.50 -10.62
CA HIS A 960 -46.26 -15.41 -9.65
C HIS A 960 -46.55 -15.93 -8.22
N ALA A 961 -47.48 -16.87 -8.08
CA ALA A 961 -47.75 -17.54 -6.81
C ALA A 961 -46.49 -18.25 -6.28
N LYS A 962 -45.77 -18.99 -7.13
CA LYS A 962 -44.53 -19.67 -6.74
C LYS A 962 -43.39 -18.74 -6.36
N ILE A 963 -43.24 -17.59 -7.03
CA ILE A 963 -42.25 -16.57 -6.64
C ILE A 963 -42.58 -16.02 -5.25
N SER A 964 -43.87 -15.84 -4.93
CA SER A 964 -44.34 -15.42 -3.62
C SER A 964 -44.04 -16.48 -2.55
N ASP A 965 -44.32 -17.76 -2.83
CA ASP A 965 -44.00 -18.88 -1.93
C ASP A 965 -42.49 -18.95 -1.65
N LEU A 966 -41.65 -18.81 -2.69
CA LEU A 966 -40.19 -18.82 -2.55
C LEU A 966 -39.67 -17.65 -1.73
N LEU A 967 -40.30 -16.47 -1.84
CA LEU A 967 -39.95 -15.34 -1.00
C LEU A 967 -40.24 -15.65 0.47
N SER A 968 -41.40 -16.24 0.76
CA SER A 968 -41.77 -16.69 2.11
C SER A 968 -40.79 -17.75 2.64
N GLU A 969 -40.50 -18.80 1.88
CA GLU A 969 -39.54 -19.85 2.25
C GLU A 969 -38.13 -19.28 2.47
N PHE A 970 -37.69 -18.35 1.60
CA PHE A 970 -36.43 -17.66 1.74
C PHE A 970 -36.39 -16.86 3.06
N LEU A 971 -37.45 -16.11 3.37
CA LEU A 971 -37.54 -15.33 4.60
C LEU A 971 -37.57 -16.20 5.86
N GLU A 972 -38.32 -17.30 5.84
CA GLU A 972 -38.39 -18.29 6.92
C GLU A 972 -37.04 -18.95 7.19
N THR A 973 -36.35 -19.40 6.13
CA THR A 973 -35.03 -20.02 6.23
C THR A 973 -33.98 -19.07 6.83
N ARG A 974 -34.21 -17.76 6.76
CA ARG A 974 -33.32 -16.73 7.31
C ARG A 974 -33.77 -16.21 8.68
N GLY A 975 -34.89 -16.69 9.21
CA GLY A 975 -35.48 -16.22 10.46
C GLY A 975 -35.98 -14.78 10.38
N ILE A 976 -36.17 -14.22 9.18
CA ILE A 976 -36.67 -12.87 8.93
C ILE A 976 -38.16 -12.98 8.66
N GLY A 977 -38.98 -13.21 9.70
CA GLY A 977 -40.42 -13.39 9.47
C GLY A 977 -41.21 -14.04 10.59
N GLN A 978 -40.56 -14.65 11.59
CA GLN A 978 -41.23 -15.11 12.81
C GLN A 978 -41.50 -13.94 13.76
N ALA A 979 -42.30 -12.97 13.33
CA ALA A 979 -42.96 -12.03 14.22
C ALA A 979 -44.38 -12.54 14.50
N LYS A 980 -44.55 -13.23 15.64
CA LYS A 980 -45.80 -13.36 16.40
C LYS A 980 -46.97 -14.14 15.78
N GLU A 981 -46.92 -15.48 15.84
CA GLU A 981 -48.15 -16.29 15.99
C GLU A 981 -48.10 -17.30 17.15
N GLY A 982 -46.96 -17.45 17.85
CA GLY A 982 -46.79 -18.42 18.93
C GLY A 982 -47.27 -17.97 20.33
N GLU A 983 -47.64 -16.70 20.55
CA GLU A 983 -47.82 -16.16 21.92
C GLU A 983 -49.29 -16.04 22.38
N LYS A 984 -50.25 -16.71 21.72
CA LYS A 984 -51.69 -16.63 22.08
C LYS A 984 -52.37 -17.94 22.51
N LYS A 985 -51.64 -19.04 22.74
CA LYS A 985 -52.28 -20.31 23.17
C LYS A 985 -52.07 -20.77 24.62
N ASP A 986 -51.27 -20.08 25.44
CA ASP A 986 -51.06 -20.47 26.85
C ASP A 986 -51.75 -19.56 27.90
N ALA A 987 -52.67 -18.68 27.49
CA ALA A 987 -53.40 -17.79 28.41
C ALA A 987 -54.84 -18.26 28.77
N SER A 988 -55.18 -19.53 28.59
CA SER A 988 -56.49 -20.07 28.98
C SER A 988 -56.37 -21.36 29.78
N LYS A 989 -55.77 -21.26 30.98
CA LYS A 989 -55.93 -22.19 32.11
C LYS A 989 -55.40 -21.53 33.38
N ASN A 990 -56.09 -20.48 33.84
CA ASN A 990 -55.99 -20.06 35.24
C ASN A 990 -57.42 -19.81 35.74
N ASP A 991 -57.94 -20.87 36.33
CA ASP A 991 -59.16 -20.96 37.12
C ASP A 991 -58.87 -20.40 38.53
N PRO A 992 -59.54 -19.32 38.99
CA PRO A 992 -59.35 -18.81 40.33
C PRO A 992 -60.49 -19.33 41.23
N GLY A 993 -60.24 -20.40 41.99
CA GLY A 993 -61.19 -20.79 43.01
C GLY A 993 -60.89 -22.10 43.73
N LYS A 994 -60.08 -22.03 44.79
CA LYS A 994 -60.46 -22.57 46.10
C LYS A 994 -59.39 -22.32 47.17
N ASN A 995 -59.88 -21.72 48.26
CA ASN A 995 -59.33 -21.73 49.62
C ASN A 995 -58.82 -23.12 50.04
N ASP A 996 -57.73 -23.21 50.79
CA ASP A 996 -57.75 -23.33 52.27
C ASP A 996 -56.30 -23.50 52.83
N PRO A 997 -56.00 -23.08 54.08
CA PRO A 997 -54.66 -23.01 54.65
C PRO A 997 -54.31 -24.26 55.49
N GLY A 998 -53.04 -24.66 55.47
CA GLY A 998 -52.60 -25.88 56.16
C GLY A 998 -51.15 -25.85 56.63
N LYS A 999 -50.92 -25.12 57.72
CA LYS A 999 -49.74 -25.15 58.59
C LYS A 999 -49.46 -26.57 59.09
N LYS A 1000 -48.21 -27.06 58.97
CA LYS A 1000 -47.48 -28.04 59.82
C LYS A 1000 -46.15 -28.36 59.11
N ASP A 1001 -44.97 -28.03 59.63
CA ASP A 1001 -44.31 -28.49 60.86
C ASP A 1001 -43.84 -29.96 60.78
N ASN A 1002 -42.61 -30.20 61.29
CA ASN A 1002 -41.74 -31.39 61.22
C ASN A 1002 -40.95 -31.60 59.91
N GLY A 1003 -39.65 -31.86 59.90
CA GLY A 1003 -38.75 -32.28 60.96
C GLY A 1003 -37.90 -33.47 60.48
N LYS A 1004 -36.57 -33.34 60.60
CA LYS A 1004 -35.60 -34.39 60.94
C LYS A 1004 -35.58 -35.73 60.16
N LYS A 1005 -34.43 -36.02 59.54
CA LYS A 1005 -33.54 -37.21 59.73
C LYS A 1005 -32.61 -37.34 58.50
N GLU A 1006 -31.31 -37.12 58.64
CA GLU A 1006 -30.27 -38.09 59.03
C GLU A 1006 -30.08 -39.28 58.07
N GLY A 1007 -28.86 -39.37 57.52
CA GLY A 1007 -28.07 -40.60 57.54
C GLY A 1007 -27.98 -41.42 56.24
N LYS A 1008 -26.93 -41.20 55.45
CA LYS A 1008 -25.68 -41.97 55.49
C LYS A 1008 -24.62 -41.35 54.59
#